data_AF-A0A507CEE0-F1
#
_entry.id   AF-A0A507CEE0-F1
#
_cell.length_a   1.000
_cell.length_b   1.000
_cell.length_c   1.000
_cell.angle_alpha   90.00
_cell.angle_beta   90.00
_cell.angle_gamma   90.00
#
_symmetry.space_group_name_H-M   'P 1'
#
loop_
_entity.id
_entity.type
_entity.pdbx_description
1 polymer ?
#
loop_
_entity_poly.entity_id
_entity_poly.type
_entity_poly.pdbx_seq_one_letter_code
_entity_poly.pdbx_strand_id
1 'polypeptide(L)'
;MSTHLEITHRGQQFLTQASRNNDSHPYYAFYSALLSEMEPFLHAGSFFPDWGYACGADDESEVAHWLPFWNHTIAYIHHTYGTNTTEMSYNGRALLAFLFGMVSHGAADAPWHSLDSNEGFIDALSAYDFGGLYSQAHPHADTGADILLSYSGDLNYFDRVWRVPSADLVNIYQLFGLNVTRLQLDRCMFLGYMGAQLNRAEGHYFYARYAAPSPFLVENYIDYFKGGIVDMTMWVVNCWNATIAWLESPSHARPPFCKMFDAGDKIANRQGTYEYYDNQKTKCHGSFMSYVSTTQRQLEDKLRGQLAGKFCVRPESSSDADMTDLRLVSMKTPTKHNGLKSASLSQVAREVAKTRTRDSDSSMRRAFRNLRSCITFILAWGKALGDVLHEAVVAYFQRRLPSCSSSSERETWTISNPYAGFGSSIVSADFSASNRVDIAIGAPYHTSPTSLAVHTGAVFVVSGGRRYANSGGSQDVPAYAVLNGNTSQAGSRFGQSLAIVDLNCDGIPDLAVSSPSYDANELFYNGRVYVFFGRELIGFKTNQSPDLIIQAKQPFPKVPPFREGSGSGTHFKYRYRFTVFGVTLLGADVDGDGCADLIVGSPYASYDGGITAQRGVIHAFYSSSNHTGFRDARLDADWYLPSPSRLDYERFGASLAYIEELKILIVGAPGFALLNEKGRGKVYGFQVKNRTQYPVLKWTVAGVSDLGQLGSSVLTARINMKHHLIVASPSETNSNIPLSRGFLDLPGAGYDYSLRGFQAGAIRIMNIDDLGIGDTTDTIKPLLLIRGSQSSAHLGWKGGIAVNEKMNLLLVAESLVNHEDGRVHVIALSSVGTYDAPHQIPQSVCYDNPMVTRSRLGSNVHFTDFDNDRRLDMIVSSDHGGVSFSGPYILLDTVVSGSGTKTDEADHQLGGLEAMVIPSTGM
;
A
#
# COMPACT_ATOMS: atom_id res chain seq x y z
N MET A 1 -8.26 8.78 -8.74
CA MET A 1 -7.96 10.25 -8.71
C MET A 1 -7.18 10.66 -7.46
N SER A 2 -7.74 10.47 -6.26
CA SER A 2 -7.06 10.80 -4.99
C SER A 2 -5.80 9.98 -4.76
N THR A 3 -5.77 8.72 -5.19
CA THR A 3 -4.59 7.86 -5.16
C THR A 3 -3.42 8.45 -5.95
N HIS A 4 -3.65 8.99 -7.15
CA HIS A 4 -2.58 9.65 -7.93
C HIS A 4 -2.01 10.87 -7.21
N LEU A 5 -2.86 11.68 -6.58
CA LEU A 5 -2.41 12.84 -5.79
C LEU A 5 -1.52 12.40 -4.62
N GLU A 6 -1.88 11.34 -3.90
CA GLU A 6 -1.07 10.78 -2.81
C GLU A 6 0.28 10.28 -3.33
N ILE A 7 0.30 9.54 -4.44
CA ILE A 7 1.55 9.04 -5.04
C ILE A 7 2.46 10.21 -5.47
N THR A 8 1.88 11.23 -6.12
CA THR A 8 2.60 12.47 -6.49
C THR A 8 3.15 13.18 -5.26
N HIS A 9 2.36 13.27 -4.18
CA HIS A 9 2.77 13.90 -2.92
C HIS A 9 3.96 13.16 -2.28
N ARG A 10 3.91 11.83 -2.21
CA ARG A 10 5.03 11.02 -1.72
C ARG A 10 6.28 11.20 -2.59
N GLY A 11 6.13 11.22 -3.92
CA GLY A 11 7.23 11.48 -4.85
C GLY A 11 7.92 12.83 -4.59
N GLN A 12 7.12 13.88 -4.33
CA GLN A 12 7.62 15.21 -3.97
C GLN A 12 8.40 15.18 -2.63
N GLN A 13 7.91 14.46 -1.63
CA GLN A 13 8.59 14.34 -0.34
C GLN A 13 9.94 13.63 -0.47
N PHE A 14 10.04 12.56 -1.27
CA PHE A 14 11.32 11.88 -1.52
C PHE A 14 12.31 12.74 -2.29
N LEU A 15 11.86 13.49 -3.30
CA LEU A 15 12.71 14.45 -4.02
C LEU A 15 13.23 15.54 -3.06
N THR A 16 12.38 16.00 -2.15
CA THR A 16 12.75 16.98 -1.12
C THR A 16 13.82 16.44 -0.18
N GLN A 17 13.67 15.20 0.29
CA GLN A 17 14.66 14.54 1.16
C GLN A 17 16.02 14.41 0.46
N ALA A 18 16.03 13.90 -0.79
CA ALA A 18 17.24 13.75 -1.57
C ALA A 18 17.95 15.10 -1.83
N SER A 19 17.18 16.17 -2.05
CA SER A 19 17.75 17.52 -2.29
C SER A 19 18.48 18.12 -1.09
N ARG A 20 18.15 17.73 0.14
CA ARG A 20 18.77 18.28 1.36
C ARG A 20 20.16 17.72 1.66
N ASN A 21 20.49 16.55 1.11
CA ASN A 21 21.68 15.79 1.52
C ASN A 21 22.63 15.45 0.37
N ASN A 22 22.40 16.00 -0.84
CA ASN A 22 23.18 15.64 -2.01
C ASN A 22 23.66 16.87 -2.81
N ASP A 23 24.95 17.20 -2.69
CA ASP A 23 25.62 18.27 -3.45
C ASP A 23 25.98 17.85 -4.89
N SER A 24 25.84 16.57 -5.25
CA SER A 24 26.33 16.02 -6.53
C SER A 24 25.39 16.18 -7.74
N HIS A 25 24.14 16.63 -7.51
CA HIS A 25 23.18 16.89 -8.59
C HIS A 25 22.48 18.25 -8.40
N PRO A 26 23.02 19.33 -9.00
CA PRO A 26 22.52 20.70 -8.77
C PRO A 26 21.07 20.90 -9.23
N TYR A 27 20.56 20.09 -10.15
CA TYR A 27 19.19 20.18 -10.66
C TYR A 27 18.13 19.73 -9.65
N TYR A 28 18.43 18.80 -8.74
CA TYR A 28 17.39 18.25 -7.85
C TYR A 28 16.91 19.27 -6.82
N ALA A 29 17.79 20.13 -6.31
CA ALA A 29 17.40 21.23 -5.45
C ALA A 29 16.45 22.21 -6.18
N PHE A 30 16.71 22.48 -7.46
CA PHE A 30 15.84 23.32 -8.29
C PHE A 30 14.47 22.67 -8.51
N TYR A 31 14.40 21.43 -9.01
CA TYR A 31 13.13 20.76 -9.27
C TYR A 31 12.32 20.52 -7.98
N SER A 32 12.97 20.16 -6.87
CA SER A 32 12.35 20.07 -5.55
C SER A 32 11.67 21.39 -5.13
N ALA A 33 12.39 22.51 -5.26
CA ALA A 33 11.85 23.83 -4.98
C ALA A 33 10.72 24.23 -5.94
N LEU A 34 10.87 23.95 -7.24
CA LEU A 34 9.90 24.22 -8.28
C LEU A 34 8.57 23.50 -8.01
N LEU A 35 8.62 22.19 -7.75
CA LEU A 35 7.44 21.37 -7.50
C LEU A 35 6.72 21.80 -6.21
N SER A 36 7.47 22.27 -5.21
CA SER A 36 6.92 22.84 -3.98
C SER A 36 6.28 24.22 -4.18
N GLU A 37 6.88 25.09 -5.00
CA GLU A 37 6.32 26.41 -5.34
C GLU A 37 5.06 26.30 -6.20
N MET A 38 5.06 25.36 -7.16
CA MET A 38 4.01 25.20 -8.17
C MET A 38 3.08 24.01 -7.89
N GLU A 39 2.96 23.59 -6.63
CA GLU A 39 2.15 22.44 -6.19
C GLU A 39 0.70 22.43 -6.73
N PRO A 40 -0.03 23.56 -6.81
CA PRO A 40 -1.35 23.61 -7.47
C PRO A 40 -1.41 23.09 -8.90
N PHE A 41 -0.34 23.28 -9.68
CA PHE A 41 -0.23 22.80 -11.06
C PHE A 41 0.22 21.35 -11.10
N LEU A 42 1.12 20.95 -10.20
CA LEU A 42 1.55 19.56 -10.04
C LEU A 42 0.37 18.64 -9.73
N HIS A 43 -0.45 18.99 -8.74
CA HIS A 43 -1.63 18.21 -8.36
C HIS A 43 -2.67 18.17 -9.47
N ALA A 44 -2.92 19.29 -10.15
CA ALA A 44 -3.82 19.31 -11.30
C ALA A 44 -3.29 18.39 -12.43
N GLY A 45 -1.98 18.38 -12.67
CA GLY A 45 -1.34 17.50 -13.65
C GLY A 45 -1.49 16.02 -13.30
N SER A 46 -1.51 15.64 -12.02
CA SER A 46 -1.69 14.24 -11.59
C SER A 46 -3.09 13.66 -11.84
N PHE A 47 -4.10 14.51 -12.00
CA PHE A 47 -5.43 14.12 -12.46
C PHE A 47 -5.58 14.28 -13.98
N PHE A 48 -4.79 15.16 -14.59
CA PHE A 48 -5.05 15.67 -15.92
C PHE A 48 -5.31 14.60 -16.97
N PRO A 49 -4.56 13.49 -17.10
CA PRO A 49 -4.87 12.50 -18.15
C PRO A 49 -6.32 12.00 -18.14
N ASP A 50 -6.97 11.91 -16.97
CA ASP A 50 -8.35 11.46 -16.79
C ASP A 50 -9.42 12.55 -17.08
N TRP A 51 -9.02 13.78 -17.40
CA TRP A 51 -9.92 14.94 -17.45
C TRP A 51 -11.14 14.77 -18.36
N GLY A 52 -11.00 14.01 -19.44
CA GLY A 52 -11.92 13.92 -20.57
C GLY A 52 -12.95 12.79 -20.49
N TYR A 53 -12.70 11.73 -19.72
CA TYR A 53 -13.57 10.53 -19.68
C TYR A 53 -14.99 10.83 -19.19
N ALA A 54 -15.14 11.75 -18.24
CA ALA A 54 -16.46 12.20 -17.76
C ALA A 54 -17.07 13.33 -18.62
N CYS A 55 -16.36 13.76 -19.66
CA CYS A 55 -16.65 14.93 -20.47
C CYS A 55 -16.83 14.64 -21.97
N GLY A 56 -16.81 13.36 -22.36
CA GLY A 56 -16.93 12.95 -23.77
C GLY A 56 -15.71 13.34 -24.60
N ALA A 57 -14.53 13.37 -23.97
CA ALA A 57 -13.23 13.64 -24.59
C ALA A 57 -12.26 12.48 -24.32
N ASP A 58 -12.74 11.26 -24.53
CA ASP A 58 -12.05 10.01 -24.18
C ASP A 58 -10.74 9.85 -24.98
N ASP A 59 -10.76 10.18 -26.28
CA ASP A 59 -9.58 10.11 -27.15
C ASP A 59 -8.51 11.12 -26.72
N GLU A 60 -8.92 12.34 -26.37
CA GLU A 60 -8.01 13.38 -25.90
C GLU A 60 -7.41 13.04 -24.52
N SER A 61 -8.23 12.46 -23.64
CA SER A 61 -7.75 11.88 -22.38
C SER A 61 -6.72 10.80 -22.63
N GLU A 62 -7.01 9.83 -23.49
CA GLU A 62 -6.09 8.73 -23.75
C GLU A 62 -4.73 9.21 -24.25
N VAL A 63 -4.69 10.13 -25.23
CA VAL A 63 -3.42 10.63 -25.77
C VAL A 63 -2.52 11.23 -24.68
N ALA A 64 -3.09 11.88 -23.66
CA ALA A 64 -2.32 12.48 -22.56
C ALA A 64 -1.61 11.46 -21.63
N HIS A 65 -2.00 10.18 -21.64
CA HIS A 65 -1.39 9.14 -20.81
C HIS A 65 -0.03 8.64 -21.33
N TRP A 66 0.36 9.01 -22.57
CA TRP A 66 1.48 8.35 -23.26
C TRP A 66 2.64 9.27 -23.61
N LEU A 67 3.83 8.65 -23.71
CA LEU A 67 5.10 9.27 -24.06
C LEU A 67 5.05 10.29 -25.22
N PRO A 68 4.32 10.06 -26.34
CA PRO A 68 4.27 11.04 -27.41
C PRO A 68 3.79 12.41 -26.93
N PHE A 69 2.75 12.46 -26.10
CA PHE A 69 2.21 13.72 -25.57
C PHE A 69 3.20 14.42 -24.65
N TRP A 70 3.88 13.67 -23.79
CA TRP A 70 4.89 14.21 -22.87
C TRP A 70 6.10 14.76 -23.63
N ASN A 71 6.54 14.06 -24.68
CA ASN A 71 7.63 14.50 -25.55
C ASN A 71 7.27 15.81 -26.30
N HIS A 72 6.05 15.90 -26.85
CA HIS A 72 5.57 17.15 -27.47
C HIS A 72 5.44 18.28 -26.45
N THR A 73 5.05 17.97 -25.21
CA THR A 73 5.00 18.95 -24.12
C THR A 73 6.39 19.52 -23.81
N ILE A 74 7.41 18.66 -23.72
CA ILE A 74 8.80 19.09 -23.51
C ILE A 74 9.31 19.94 -24.69
N ALA A 75 9.05 19.49 -25.92
CA ALA A 75 9.41 20.25 -27.12
C ALA A 75 8.73 21.63 -27.15
N TYR A 76 7.44 21.70 -26.79
CA TYR A 76 6.69 22.94 -26.67
C TYR A 76 7.28 23.87 -25.59
N ILE A 77 7.69 23.32 -24.44
CA ILE A 77 8.34 24.08 -23.36
C ILE A 77 9.66 24.69 -23.86
N HIS A 78 10.54 23.88 -24.47
CA HIS A 78 11.81 24.35 -24.99
C HIS A 78 11.65 25.42 -26.08
N HIS A 79 10.68 25.26 -26.97
CA HIS A 79 10.40 26.21 -28.03
C HIS A 79 9.81 27.53 -27.51
N THR A 80 8.89 27.47 -26.54
CA THR A 80 8.10 28.63 -26.10
C THR A 80 8.76 29.40 -24.95
N TYR A 81 9.43 28.69 -24.03
CA TYR A 81 9.99 29.26 -22.80
C TYR A 81 11.52 29.16 -22.72
N GLY A 82 12.17 28.60 -23.75
CA GLY A 82 13.62 28.39 -23.80
C GLY A 82 14.07 27.08 -23.18
N THR A 83 15.35 26.71 -23.38
CA THR A 83 15.92 25.45 -22.89
C THR A 83 16.48 25.54 -21.47
N ASN A 84 16.77 26.74 -20.97
CA ASN A 84 17.29 26.93 -19.61
C ASN A 84 16.13 26.92 -18.60
N THR A 85 15.91 25.77 -17.96
CA THR A 85 14.81 25.53 -17.01
C THR A 85 14.86 26.46 -15.80
N THR A 86 16.06 26.87 -15.37
CA THR A 86 16.26 27.74 -14.20
C THR A 86 15.84 29.20 -14.41
N GLU A 87 15.84 29.67 -15.67
CA GLU A 87 15.51 31.06 -16.03
C GLU A 87 14.09 31.21 -16.62
N MET A 88 13.29 30.14 -16.59
CA MET A 88 11.96 30.14 -17.19
C MET A 88 10.97 31.09 -16.51
N SER A 89 10.08 31.66 -17.34
CA SER A 89 8.95 32.45 -16.88
C SER A 89 8.04 31.66 -15.94
N TYR A 90 7.18 32.37 -15.19
CA TYR A 90 6.19 31.73 -14.29
C TYR A 90 5.31 30.70 -15.03
N ASN A 91 4.88 31.00 -16.25
CA ASN A 91 4.03 30.09 -17.04
C ASN A 91 4.80 28.84 -17.49
N GLY A 92 6.08 28.99 -17.87
CA GLY A 92 6.94 27.84 -18.19
C GLY A 92 7.16 26.94 -16.97
N ARG A 93 7.43 27.54 -15.80
CA ARG A 93 7.53 26.82 -14.52
C ARG A 93 6.22 26.12 -14.12
N ALA A 94 5.08 26.74 -14.37
CA ALA A 94 3.77 26.13 -14.13
C ALA A 94 3.50 24.92 -15.04
N LEU A 95 3.82 25.03 -16.33
CA LEU A 95 3.69 23.92 -17.29
C LEU A 95 4.67 22.78 -16.99
N LEU A 96 5.90 23.09 -16.55
CA LEU A 96 6.85 22.10 -16.05
C LEU A 96 6.26 21.32 -14.87
N ALA A 97 5.79 22.00 -13.81
CA ALA A 97 5.20 21.31 -12.67
C ALA A 97 3.99 20.46 -13.05
N PHE A 98 3.16 20.95 -13.98
CA PHE A 98 2.03 20.20 -14.53
C PHE A 98 2.47 18.93 -15.28
N LEU A 99 3.55 19.00 -16.07
CA LEU A 99 4.13 17.84 -16.76
C LEU A 99 4.60 16.77 -15.76
N PHE A 100 5.24 17.14 -14.65
CA PHE A 100 5.64 16.17 -13.62
C PHE A 100 4.43 15.45 -13.00
N GLY A 101 3.32 16.17 -12.81
CA GLY A 101 2.06 15.57 -12.37
C GLY A 101 1.52 14.56 -13.38
N MET A 102 1.52 14.94 -14.67
CA MET A 102 1.07 14.07 -15.76
C MET A 102 1.94 12.82 -15.90
N VAL A 103 3.26 12.94 -15.78
CA VAL A 103 4.19 11.79 -15.75
C VAL A 103 3.93 10.92 -14.53
N SER A 104 3.64 11.53 -13.36
CA SER A 104 3.31 10.78 -12.14
C SER A 104 2.05 9.93 -12.31
N HIS A 105 1.05 10.42 -13.04
CA HIS A 105 -0.17 9.70 -13.33
C HIS A 105 0.13 8.46 -14.18
N GLY A 106 0.70 8.64 -15.38
CA GLY A 106 0.96 7.52 -16.27
C GLY A 106 1.94 6.50 -15.68
N ALA A 107 2.93 6.94 -14.89
CA ALA A 107 3.85 6.03 -14.20
C ALA A 107 3.16 5.19 -13.11
N ALA A 108 2.11 5.71 -12.46
CA ALA A 108 1.31 4.93 -11.50
C ALA A 108 0.37 3.95 -12.21
N ASP A 109 -0.24 4.35 -13.32
CA ASP A 109 -1.19 3.52 -14.07
C ASP A 109 -0.56 2.24 -14.61
N ALA A 110 0.70 2.32 -15.04
CA ALA A 110 1.36 1.20 -15.70
C ALA A 110 1.35 -0.09 -14.84
N PRO A 111 1.88 -0.10 -13.60
CA PRO A 111 1.80 -1.28 -12.73
C PRO A 111 0.41 -1.47 -12.10
N TRP A 112 -0.45 -0.45 -12.03
CA TRP A 112 -1.83 -0.56 -11.53
C TRP A 112 -2.74 -1.34 -12.48
N HIS A 113 -2.81 -0.91 -13.74
CA HIS A 113 -3.61 -1.50 -14.81
C HIS A 113 -2.91 -2.64 -15.56
N SER A 114 -1.64 -2.92 -15.26
CA SER A 114 -0.84 -3.93 -15.98
C SER A 114 -0.62 -3.53 -17.47
N LEU A 115 -0.27 -2.26 -17.71
CA LEU A 115 -0.04 -1.74 -19.07
C LEU A 115 1.34 -2.13 -19.61
N ASP A 116 2.32 -2.23 -18.72
CA ASP A 116 3.70 -2.60 -19.04
C ASP A 116 3.89 -4.13 -19.14
N SER A 117 3.01 -4.92 -18.53
CA SER A 117 3.14 -6.36 -18.33
C SER A 117 1.90 -6.96 -17.64
N ASN A 118 1.87 -8.25 -17.26
CA ASN A 118 0.73 -8.88 -16.57
C ASN A 118 0.91 -8.90 -15.04
N GLU A 119 -0.15 -9.19 -14.27
CA GLU A 119 -0.12 -9.35 -12.80
C GLU A 119 0.10 -8.05 -12.00
N GLY A 120 -0.23 -6.90 -12.60
CA GLY A 120 -0.39 -5.65 -11.86
C GLY A 120 -1.59 -5.71 -10.90
N PHE A 121 -1.85 -4.59 -10.24
CA PHE A 121 -2.77 -4.55 -9.10
C PHE A 121 -4.18 -5.02 -9.45
N ILE A 122 -4.79 -4.48 -10.51
CA ILE A 122 -6.17 -4.80 -10.91
C ILE A 122 -6.28 -6.25 -11.41
N ASP A 123 -5.28 -6.75 -12.13
CA ASP A 123 -5.25 -8.15 -12.60
C ASP A 123 -5.27 -9.12 -11.41
N ALA A 124 -4.46 -8.85 -10.39
CA ALA A 124 -4.42 -9.66 -9.18
C ALA A 124 -5.70 -9.55 -8.36
N LEU A 125 -6.24 -8.34 -8.18
CA LEU A 125 -7.52 -8.09 -7.52
C LEU A 125 -8.66 -8.82 -8.22
N SER A 126 -8.69 -8.78 -9.55
CA SER A 126 -9.66 -9.46 -10.39
C SER A 126 -9.66 -10.97 -10.13
N ALA A 127 -8.49 -11.60 -10.17
CA ALA A 127 -8.36 -13.03 -9.95
C ALA A 127 -8.71 -13.43 -8.51
N TYR A 128 -8.29 -12.63 -7.51
CA TYR A 128 -8.39 -12.97 -6.09
C TYR A 128 -9.81 -12.77 -5.53
N ASP A 129 -10.45 -11.63 -5.82
CA ASP A 129 -11.73 -11.23 -5.20
C ASP A 129 -12.93 -11.30 -6.16
N PHE A 130 -12.70 -11.22 -7.47
CA PHE A 130 -13.76 -11.12 -8.49
C PHE A 130 -13.82 -12.30 -9.45
N GLY A 131 -13.15 -13.42 -9.13
CA GLY A 131 -13.18 -14.66 -9.93
C GLY A 131 -12.63 -14.49 -11.35
N GLY A 132 -11.69 -13.55 -11.54
CA GLY A 132 -11.07 -13.22 -12.82
C GLY A 132 -11.85 -12.22 -13.69
N LEU A 133 -12.94 -11.63 -13.20
CA LEU A 133 -13.76 -10.68 -13.94
C LEU A 133 -13.19 -9.25 -13.89
N TYR A 134 -12.29 -8.94 -14.83
CA TYR A 134 -11.64 -7.62 -14.90
C TYR A 134 -12.64 -6.45 -15.00
N SER A 135 -13.76 -6.62 -15.70
CA SER A 135 -14.79 -5.58 -15.85
C SER A 135 -15.47 -5.18 -14.54
N GLN A 136 -15.45 -6.04 -13.52
CA GLN A 136 -15.94 -5.72 -12.17
C GLN A 136 -14.82 -5.17 -11.30
N ALA A 137 -13.65 -5.81 -11.38
CA ALA A 137 -12.46 -5.45 -10.62
C ALA A 137 -11.93 -4.04 -10.93
N HIS A 138 -11.91 -3.65 -12.20
CA HIS A 138 -11.35 -2.39 -12.67
C HIS A 138 -12.04 -1.16 -12.05
N PRO A 139 -13.34 -0.91 -12.27
CA PRO A 139 -14.01 0.25 -11.66
C PRO A 139 -14.03 0.18 -10.12
N HIS A 140 -14.00 -1.04 -9.55
CA HIS A 140 -13.93 -1.26 -8.12
C HIS A 140 -12.58 -0.84 -7.53
N ALA A 141 -11.48 -1.17 -8.19
CA ALA A 141 -10.14 -0.80 -7.77
C ALA A 141 -9.93 0.72 -7.85
N ASP A 142 -10.26 1.33 -9.00
CA ASP A 142 -9.98 2.77 -9.22
C ASP A 142 -10.75 3.67 -8.26
N THR A 143 -12.03 3.36 -8.02
CA THR A 143 -12.84 4.12 -7.06
C THR A 143 -12.57 3.67 -5.63
N GLY A 144 -12.42 2.37 -5.39
CA GLY A 144 -12.22 1.81 -4.06
C GLY A 144 -10.90 2.22 -3.42
N ALA A 145 -9.84 2.40 -4.22
CA ALA A 145 -8.55 2.92 -3.77
C ALA A 145 -8.66 4.37 -3.24
N ASP A 146 -9.38 5.23 -3.97
CA ASP A 146 -9.65 6.61 -3.56
C ASP A 146 -10.45 6.65 -2.24
N ILE A 147 -11.45 5.78 -2.10
CA ILE A 147 -12.27 5.64 -0.89
C ILE A 147 -11.43 5.10 0.28
N LEU A 148 -10.64 4.05 0.05
CA LEU A 148 -9.74 3.45 1.05
C LEU A 148 -8.76 4.50 1.58
N LEU A 149 -8.17 5.29 0.68
CA LEU A 149 -7.27 6.38 1.05
C LEU A 149 -7.96 7.44 1.90
N SER A 150 -9.21 7.80 1.63
CA SER A 150 -9.95 8.76 2.46
C SER A 150 -10.27 8.22 3.87
N TYR A 151 -10.37 6.89 4.01
CA TYR A 151 -10.61 6.23 5.29
C TYR A 151 -9.33 6.09 6.12
N SER A 152 -8.21 5.70 5.50
CA SER A 152 -6.94 5.40 6.18
C SER A 152 -5.91 6.54 6.17
N GLY A 153 -5.98 7.46 5.23
CA GLY A 153 -4.99 8.53 5.00
C GLY A 153 -5.42 9.90 5.50
N ASP A 154 -4.50 10.66 6.10
CA ASP A 154 -4.71 12.08 6.39
C ASP A 154 -4.55 12.89 5.10
N LEU A 155 -5.67 13.36 4.55
CA LEU A 155 -5.74 14.10 3.30
C LEU A 155 -5.69 15.63 3.49
N ASN A 156 -5.19 16.14 4.60
CA ASN A 156 -5.14 17.60 4.85
C ASN A 156 -4.37 18.38 3.77
N TYR A 157 -3.36 17.78 3.16
CA TYR A 157 -2.57 18.42 2.10
C TYR A 157 -3.37 18.61 0.77
N PHE A 158 -4.52 17.96 0.61
CA PHE A 158 -5.43 18.13 -0.54
C PHE A 158 -6.26 19.43 -0.49
N ASP A 159 -6.24 20.22 0.59
CA ASP A 159 -7.02 21.48 0.72
C ASP A 159 -6.70 22.56 -0.33
N ARG A 160 -5.73 22.31 -1.22
CA ARG A 160 -5.17 23.28 -2.15
C ARG A 160 -5.96 23.34 -3.46
N VAL A 161 -6.15 24.56 -3.95
CA VAL A 161 -6.86 24.84 -5.20
C VAL A 161 -6.02 24.42 -6.40
N TRP A 162 -6.57 23.62 -7.32
CA TRP A 162 -5.91 23.25 -8.58
C TRP A 162 -5.78 24.44 -9.53
N ARG A 163 -4.67 24.47 -10.28
CA ARG A 163 -4.45 25.44 -11.36
C ARG A 163 -4.01 24.71 -12.63
N VAL A 164 -4.55 25.13 -13.78
CA VAL A 164 -4.34 24.44 -15.06
C VAL A 164 -3.73 25.41 -16.08
N PRO A 165 -2.64 25.04 -16.78
CA PRO A 165 -2.03 25.86 -17.84
C PRO A 165 -2.79 25.68 -19.16
N SER A 166 -4.09 25.99 -19.15
CA SER A 166 -5.04 25.58 -20.20
C SER A 166 -4.75 26.17 -21.58
N ALA A 167 -4.13 27.35 -21.64
CA ALA A 167 -3.71 27.95 -22.92
C ALA A 167 -2.63 27.11 -23.60
N ASP A 168 -1.62 26.68 -22.84
CA ASP A 168 -0.52 25.86 -23.36
C ASP A 168 -1.02 24.45 -23.71
N LEU A 169 -1.87 23.85 -22.89
CA LEU A 169 -2.43 22.52 -23.15
C LEU A 169 -3.27 22.47 -24.43
N VAL A 170 -4.09 23.49 -24.68
CA VAL A 170 -4.85 23.59 -25.94
C VAL A 170 -3.90 23.68 -27.14
N ASN A 171 -2.81 24.45 -27.04
CA ASN A 171 -1.82 24.52 -28.11
C ASN A 171 -1.12 23.18 -28.33
N ILE A 172 -0.82 22.42 -27.25
CA ILE A 172 -0.23 21.09 -27.35
C ILE A 172 -1.19 20.11 -28.02
N TYR A 173 -2.47 20.08 -27.64
CA TYR A 173 -3.47 19.23 -28.31
C TYR A 173 -3.63 19.56 -29.80
N GLN A 174 -3.49 20.83 -30.19
CA GLN A 174 -3.49 21.22 -31.60
C GLN A 174 -2.32 20.61 -32.38
N LEU A 175 -1.15 20.38 -31.75
CA LEU A 175 -0.03 19.66 -32.38
C LEU A 175 -0.40 18.20 -32.71
N PHE A 176 -1.33 17.61 -31.96
CA PHE A 176 -1.89 16.27 -32.23
C PHE A 176 -3.09 16.27 -33.18
N GLY A 177 -3.51 17.43 -33.69
CA GLY A 177 -4.71 17.55 -34.51
C GLY A 177 -6.02 17.38 -33.73
N LEU A 178 -5.98 17.46 -32.40
CA LEU A 178 -7.13 17.35 -31.52
C LEU A 178 -7.67 18.73 -31.17
N ASN A 179 -8.98 18.92 -31.25
CA ASN A 179 -9.62 20.23 -31.08
C ASN A 179 -10.24 20.37 -29.68
N VAL A 180 -9.39 20.56 -28.67
CA VAL A 180 -9.81 20.83 -27.29
C VAL A 180 -10.02 22.33 -27.11
N THR A 181 -11.17 22.74 -26.57
CA THR A 181 -11.39 24.15 -26.21
C THR A 181 -10.97 24.41 -24.77
N ARG A 182 -10.44 25.61 -24.50
CA ARG A 182 -10.08 26.03 -23.14
C ARG A 182 -11.26 25.90 -22.16
N LEU A 183 -12.46 26.29 -22.58
CA LEU A 183 -13.66 26.22 -21.75
C LEU A 183 -14.03 24.78 -21.39
N GLN A 184 -13.93 23.86 -22.34
CA GLN A 184 -14.17 22.44 -22.11
C GLN A 184 -13.16 21.90 -21.10
N LEU A 185 -11.87 22.12 -21.33
CA LEU A 185 -10.80 21.67 -20.45
C LEU A 185 -10.95 22.24 -19.02
N ASP A 186 -11.12 23.55 -18.88
CA ASP A 186 -11.25 24.22 -17.58
C ASP A 186 -12.46 23.70 -16.80
N ARG A 187 -13.59 23.48 -17.48
CA ARG A 187 -14.81 22.95 -16.85
C ARG A 187 -14.61 21.52 -16.36
N CYS A 188 -13.96 20.67 -17.14
CA CYS A 188 -13.77 19.26 -16.83
C CYS A 188 -12.73 19.06 -15.72
N MET A 189 -11.63 19.81 -15.76
CA MET A 189 -10.67 19.86 -14.66
C MET A 189 -11.30 20.34 -13.36
N PHE A 190 -12.22 21.32 -13.43
CA PHE A 190 -12.98 21.77 -12.25
C PHE A 190 -13.91 20.68 -11.70
N LEU A 191 -14.55 19.88 -12.56
CA LEU A 191 -15.37 18.74 -12.12
C LEU A 191 -14.51 17.68 -11.42
N GLY A 192 -13.33 17.35 -11.95
CA GLY A 192 -12.36 16.47 -11.31
C GLY A 192 -11.96 16.99 -9.93
N TYR A 193 -11.57 18.26 -9.83
CA TYR A 193 -11.24 18.91 -8.56
C TYR A 193 -12.38 18.78 -7.53
N MET A 194 -13.61 19.07 -7.93
CA MET A 194 -14.78 18.92 -7.05
C MET A 194 -14.97 17.47 -6.59
N GLY A 195 -14.75 16.50 -7.48
CA GLY A 195 -14.77 15.08 -7.13
C GLY A 195 -13.70 14.73 -6.08
N ALA A 196 -12.47 15.24 -6.22
CA ALA A 196 -11.39 14.96 -5.28
C ALA A 196 -11.69 15.55 -3.90
N GLN A 197 -12.23 16.77 -3.86
CA GLN A 197 -12.63 17.41 -2.60
C GLN A 197 -13.80 16.69 -1.94
N LEU A 198 -14.76 16.18 -2.73
CA LEU A 198 -15.85 15.37 -2.20
C LEU A 198 -15.35 14.04 -1.64
N ASN A 199 -14.46 13.33 -2.35
CA ASN A 199 -13.87 12.10 -1.86
C ASN A 199 -13.08 12.32 -0.57
N ARG A 200 -12.33 13.41 -0.47
CA ARG A 200 -11.62 13.77 0.76
C ARG A 200 -12.58 13.96 1.95
N ALA A 201 -13.66 14.71 1.75
CA ALA A 201 -14.58 15.05 2.83
C ALA A 201 -15.46 13.87 3.24
N GLU A 202 -15.96 13.11 2.26
CA GLU A 202 -17.08 12.17 2.46
C GLU A 202 -16.74 10.73 2.03
N GLY A 203 -15.58 10.49 1.42
CA GLY A 203 -15.22 9.20 0.83
C GLY A 203 -15.23 8.06 1.87
N HIS A 204 -14.77 8.34 3.09
CA HIS A 204 -14.68 7.36 4.18
C HIS A 204 -16.02 6.73 4.54
N TYR A 205 -17.15 7.40 4.26
CA TYR A 205 -18.50 6.83 4.44
C TYR A 205 -18.85 5.72 3.46
N PHE A 206 -18.15 5.64 2.32
CA PHE A 206 -18.32 4.58 1.33
C PHE A 206 -17.37 3.41 1.54
N TYR A 207 -16.52 3.45 2.57
CA TYR A 207 -15.50 2.44 2.84
C TYR A 207 -16.06 1.01 2.82
N ALA A 208 -17.12 0.73 3.59
CA ALA A 208 -17.69 -0.60 3.70
C ALA A 208 -18.14 -1.19 2.35
N ARG A 209 -18.63 -0.35 1.43
CA ARG A 209 -19.08 -0.78 0.10
C ARG A 209 -17.93 -1.30 -0.76
N TYR A 210 -16.75 -0.72 -0.63
CA TYR A 210 -15.57 -1.10 -1.42
C TYR A 210 -14.67 -2.11 -0.71
N ALA A 211 -14.55 -2.00 0.61
CA ALA A 211 -13.76 -2.90 1.44
C ALA A 211 -14.38 -4.30 1.50
N ALA A 212 -15.68 -4.41 1.83
CA ALA A 212 -16.33 -5.70 2.09
C ALA A 212 -16.18 -6.75 0.98
N PRO A 213 -16.38 -6.44 -0.32
CA PRO A 213 -16.22 -7.42 -1.39
C PRO A 213 -14.76 -7.65 -1.81
N SER A 214 -13.79 -6.89 -1.27
CA SER A 214 -12.40 -6.96 -1.71
C SER A 214 -11.38 -6.85 -0.56
N PRO A 215 -11.10 -7.96 0.15
CA PRO A 215 -9.99 -8.02 1.09
C PRO A 215 -8.64 -7.74 0.43
N PHE A 216 -8.43 -8.17 -0.82
CA PHE A 216 -7.17 -7.90 -1.51
C PHE A 216 -6.90 -6.40 -1.59
N LEU A 217 -7.91 -5.57 -1.89
CA LEU A 217 -7.79 -4.13 -1.90
C LEU A 217 -7.39 -3.60 -0.52
N VAL A 218 -8.06 -4.00 0.55
CA VAL A 218 -7.77 -3.51 1.93
C VAL A 218 -6.35 -3.88 2.36
N GLU A 219 -5.95 -5.13 2.13
CA GLU A 219 -4.69 -5.66 2.64
C GLU A 219 -3.48 -5.28 1.78
N ASN A 220 -3.64 -5.16 0.46
CA ASN A 220 -2.52 -5.06 -0.48
C ASN A 220 -2.38 -3.67 -1.11
N TYR A 221 -3.31 -2.73 -0.89
CA TYR A 221 -3.26 -1.38 -1.49
C TYR A 221 -1.93 -0.65 -1.32
N ILE A 222 -1.30 -0.77 -0.14
CA ILE A 222 0.00 -0.15 0.14
C ILE A 222 1.14 -1.08 -0.31
N ASP A 223 1.07 -2.35 0.09
CA ASP A 223 2.21 -3.27 0.13
C ASP A 223 2.33 -4.21 -1.07
N TYR A 224 1.35 -4.24 -2.00
CA TYR A 224 1.44 -5.13 -3.15
C TYR A 224 2.75 -4.88 -3.92
N PHE A 225 3.41 -5.97 -4.33
CA PHE A 225 4.78 -5.88 -4.85
C PHE A 225 4.86 -5.09 -6.16
N LYS A 226 3.76 -5.06 -6.94
CA LYS A 226 3.67 -4.42 -8.25
C LYS A 226 2.35 -3.68 -8.43
N GLY A 227 2.38 -2.36 -8.31
CA GLY A 227 1.17 -1.54 -8.36
C GLY A 227 0.52 -1.26 -7.00
N GLY A 228 1.12 -1.67 -5.88
CA GLY A 228 0.80 -1.04 -4.59
C GLY A 228 1.32 0.41 -4.55
N ILE A 229 0.79 1.27 -3.68
CA ILE A 229 1.23 2.68 -3.59
C ILE A 229 2.76 2.80 -3.52
N VAL A 230 3.42 1.97 -2.71
CA VAL A 230 4.86 2.01 -2.52
C VAL A 230 5.63 1.73 -3.82
N ASP A 231 5.15 0.78 -4.62
CA ASP A 231 5.75 0.45 -5.92
C ASP A 231 5.48 1.54 -6.95
N MET A 232 4.24 2.04 -7.03
CA MET A 232 3.87 3.16 -7.91
C MET A 232 4.71 4.41 -7.61
N THR A 233 4.88 4.78 -6.34
CA THR A 233 5.72 5.92 -5.95
C THR A 233 7.18 5.75 -6.36
N MET A 234 7.72 4.53 -6.27
CA MET A 234 9.07 4.23 -6.74
C MET A 234 9.22 4.47 -8.24
N TRP A 235 8.24 3.99 -9.04
CA TRP A 235 8.21 4.26 -10.48
C TRP A 235 8.07 5.73 -10.82
N VAL A 236 7.23 6.47 -10.09
CA VAL A 236 7.09 7.93 -10.26
C VAL A 236 8.43 8.63 -10.06
N VAL A 237 9.15 8.36 -8.97
CA VAL A 237 10.47 8.98 -8.71
C VAL A 237 11.48 8.61 -9.79
N ASN A 238 11.50 7.36 -10.24
CA ASN A 238 12.37 6.92 -11.34
C ASN A 238 12.05 7.63 -12.66
N CYS A 239 10.77 7.72 -13.04
CA CYS A 239 10.37 8.38 -14.28
C CYS A 239 10.49 9.92 -14.19
N TRP A 240 10.41 10.52 -13.00
CA TRP A 240 10.76 11.92 -12.79
C TRP A 240 12.24 12.19 -13.01
N ASN A 241 13.13 11.31 -12.52
CA ASN A 241 14.56 11.42 -12.78
C ASN A 241 14.86 11.38 -14.29
N ALA A 242 14.17 10.51 -15.03
CA ALA A 242 14.23 10.48 -16.49
C ALA A 242 13.67 11.74 -17.16
N THR A 243 12.57 12.29 -16.63
CA THR A 243 11.97 13.53 -17.13
C THR A 243 12.93 14.70 -16.98
N ILE A 244 13.62 14.79 -15.84
CA ILE A 244 14.71 15.77 -15.62
C ILE A 244 15.81 15.56 -16.66
N ALA A 245 16.25 14.32 -16.88
CA ALA A 245 17.27 14.03 -17.89
C ALA A 245 16.83 14.47 -19.30
N TRP A 246 15.56 14.29 -19.68
CA TRP A 246 15.01 14.77 -20.96
C TRP A 246 14.94 16.29 -21.07
N LEU A 247 14.59 16.97 -19.98
CA LEU A 247 14.50 18.43 -19.93
C LEU A 247 15.87 19.10 -20.03
N GLU A 248 16.88 18.51 -19.39
CA GLU A 248 18.26 19.05 -19.34
C GLU A 248 19.16 18.55 -20.48
N SER A 249 18.76 17.51 -21.23
CA SER A 249 19.54 17.00 -22.36
C SER A 249 19.40 17.90 -23.60
N PRO A 250 20.49 18.07 -24.39
CA PRO A 250 20.39 18.73 -25.70
C PRO A 250 19.47 17.92 -26.62
N SER A 251 18.68 18.60 -27.45
CA SER A 251 17.62 18.05 -28.31
C SER A 251 17.99 16.86 -29.22
N HIS A 252 19.28 16.56 -29.39
CA HIS A 252 19.82 15.53 -30.30
C HIS A 252 20.31 14.25 -29.57
N ALA A 253 20.37 14.25 -28.24
CA ALA A 253 20.74 13.07 -27.44
C ALA A 253 19.60 12.75 -26.47
N ARG A 254 18.57 12.04 -26.93
CA ARG A 254 17.46 11.62 -26.06
C ARG A 254 17.82 10.31 -25.37
N PRO A 255 18.12 10.30 -24.06
CA PRO A 255 18.26 9.05 -23.34
C PRO A 255 16.91 8.29 -23.36
N PRO A 256 16.90 6.97 -23.10
CA PRO A 256 15.66 6.24 -22.82
C PRO A 256 14.85 6.98 -21.74
N PHE A 257 13.50 6.95 -21.80
CA PHE A 257 12.70 7.64 -20.81
C PHE A 257 12.76 6.88 -19.49
N CYS A 258 11.86 5.94 -19.30
CA CYS A 258 11.73 5.17 -18.08
C CYS A 258 11.57 3.73 -18.54
N LYS A 259 12.36 2.80 -17.96
CA LYS A 259 12.40 1.39 -18.39
C LYS A 259 11.02 0.78 -18.57
N MET A 260 10.06 1.13 -17.70
CA MET A 260 8.66 0.71 -17.78
C MET A 260 7.97 1.06 -19.11
N PHE A 261 8.28 2.21 -19.70
CA PHE A 261 7.77 2.62 -21.01
C PHE A 261 8.69 2.24 -22.17
N ASP A 262 9.94 1.86 -21.89
CA ASP A 262 10.91 1.43 -22.91
C ASP A 262 10.85 -0.08 -23.19
N ALA A 263 10.35 -0.90 -22.25
CA ALA A 263 10.46 -2.37 -22.26
C ALA A 263 9.38 -3.14 -23.07
N GLY A 264 8.53 -2.47 -23.85
CA GLY A 264 7.38 -3.13 -24.51
C GLY A 264 7.23 -2.85 -26.00
N ASP A 265 7.19 -3.92 -26.81
CA ASP A 265 6.75 -3.94 -28.21
C ASP A 265 5.33 -3.37 -28.43
N LYS A 266 4.50 -3.28 -27.38
CA LYS A 266 3.19 -2.59 -27.43
C LYS A 266 3.30 -1.06 -27.40
N ILE A 267 4.34 -0.53 -26.77
CA ILE A 267 4.66 0.91 -26.72
C ILE A 267 5.57 1.28 -27.90
N ALA A 268 6.37 0.33 -28.42
CA ALA A 268 7.14 0.51 -29.66
C ALA A 268 6.26 0.82 -30.89
N ASN A 269 5.04 0.27 -30.97
CA ASN A 269 4.06 0.69 -31.99
C ASN A 269 3.47 2.09 -31.77
N ARG A 270 3.71 2.72 -30.61
CA ARG A 270 3.44 4.13 -30.32
C ARG A 270 4.71 4.98 -30.28
N GLN A 271 5.90 4.40 -30.49
CA GLN A 271 7.12 5.12 -30.86
C GLN A 271 7.04 5.55 -32.33
N GLY A 272 5.89 6.10 -32.75
CA GLY A 272 5.85 6.89 -33.97
C GLY A 272 6.93 7.95 -33.83
N THR A 273 7.93 7.87 -34.70
CA THR A 273 8.93 8.91 -34.91
C THR A 273 8.20 10.17 -35.38
N TYR A 274 7.58 10.90 -34.46
CA TYR A 274 7.20 12.28 -34.68
C TYR A 274 8.48 13.08 -34.47
N GLU A 275 9.34 13.05 -35.49
CA GLU A 275 10.34 14.08 -35.67
C GLU A 275 9.61 15.43 -35.65
N TYR A 276 10.12 16.35 -34.85
CA TYR A 276 9.73 17.74 -34.87
C TYR A 276 9.95 18.25 -36.30
N TYR A 277 8.88 18.38 -37.09
CA TYR A 277 8.94 18.94 -38.43
C TYR A 277 9.23 20.43 -38.32
N ASP A 278 10.50 20.77 -38.31
CA ASP A 278 10.99 22.07 -38.79
C ASP A 278 10.71 22.12 -40.30
N ASN A 279 9.52 22.59 -40.68
CA ASN A 279 9.29 23.19 -41.98
C ASN A 279 8.00 24.00 -41.98
N GLN A 280 8.12 25.28 -41.60
CA GLN A 280 7.33 26.30 -42.28
C GLN A 280 7.68 26.27 -43.77
N LYS A 281 6.93 25.48 -44.56
CA LYS A 281 6.57 25.78 -45.96
C LYS A 281 5.68 24.67 -46.55
N THR A 282 4.45 25.09 -46.84
CA THR A 282 3.56 24.63 -47.93
C THR A 282 2.90 23.24 -47.87
N LYS A 283 1.55 23.32 -47.91
CA LYS A 283 0.53 22.42 -48.52
C LYS A 283 -0.07 21.29 -47.68
N CYS A 284 -1.38 21.44 -47.49
CA CYS A 284 -2.35 20.42 -47.15
C CYS A 284 -2.49 19.31 -48.22
N HIS A 285 -3.15 18.21 -47.80
CA HIS A 285 -3.51 16.95 -48.50
C HIS A 285 -2.41 15.88 -48.48
N GLY A 286 -2.68 14.60 -48.17
CA GLY A 286 -3.92 13.88 -47.87
C GLY A 286 -3.64 12.37 -47.79
N SER A 287 -4.68 11.62 -47.40
CA SER A 287 -4.88 10.16 -47.49
C SER A 287 -4.05 9.21 -46.61
N PHE A 288 -4.67 8.74 -45.50
CA PHE A 288 -5.11 7.35 -45.41
C PHE A 288 -6.34 7.20 -44.48
N MET A 289 -7.49 6.88 -45.08
CA MET A 289 -8.74 6.45 -44.46
C MET A 289 -8.87 4.93 -44.59
N SER A 290 -9.52 4.26 -43.64
CA SER A 290 -10.81 3.56 -43.86
C SER A 290 -10.94 2.31 -42.97
N TYR A 291 -11.78 2.38 -41.92
CA TYR A 291 -12.69 1.28 -41.55
C TYR A 291 -13.78 1.69 -40.54
N VAL A 292 -14.46 2.83 -40.71
CA VAL A 292 -15.78 3.04 -40.08
C VAL A 292 -16.65 3.91 -40.98
N SER A 293 -17.35 3.30 -41.95
CA SER A 293 -18.44 3.97 -42.64
C SER A 293 -19.48 2.98 -43.11
N THR A 294 -20.63 2.92 -42.43
CA THR A 294 -21.98 3.06 -43.05
C THR A 294 -23.13 2.88 -42.07
N THR A 295 -22.93 2.30 -40.89
CA THR A 295 -24.04 1.99 -39.95
C THR A 295 -24.45 3.13 -39.02
N GLN A 296 -23.55 4.08 -38.70
CA GLN A 296 -23.83 5.15 -37.73
C GLN A 296 -24.66 6.31 -38.32
N ARG A 297 -24.41 6.70 -39.59
CA ARG A 297 -25.21 7.73 -40.28
C ARG A 297 -26.66 7.32 -40.52
N GLN A 298 -26.93 6.04 -40.78
CA GLN A 298 -28.30 5.55 -40.98
C GLN A 298 -29.11 5.47 -39.67
N LEU A 299 -28.43 5.40 -38.51
CA LEU A 299 -29.07 5.45 -37.19
C LEU A 299 -29.34 6.90 -36.75
N GLU A 300 -28.42 7.81 -37.04
CA GLU A 300 -28.56 9.25 -36.76
C GLU A 300 -29.67 9.91 -37.59
N ASP A 301 -29.86 9.52 -38.86
CA ASP A 301 -30.94 10.07 -39.69
C ASP A 301 -32.34 9.56 -39.26
N LYS A 302 -32.44 8.34 -38.73
CA LYS A 302 -33.69 7.82 -38.14
C LYS A 302 -34.05 8.50 -36.82
N LEU A 303 -33.04 8.89 -36.02
CA LEU A 303 -33.24 9.61 -34.76
C LEU A 303 -33.53 11.11 -34.99
N ARG A 304 -32.93 11.74 -36.00
CA ARG A 304 -33.21 13.14 -36.39
C ARG A 304 -34.64 13.34 -36.91
N GLY A 305 -35.22 12.37 -37.61
CA GLY A 305 -36.60 12.44 -38.10
C GLY A 305 -37.67 12.43 -36.99
N GLN A 306 -37.37 11.85 -35.82
CA GLN A 306 -38.33 11.74 -34.71
C GLN A 306 -38.28 12.91 -33.71
N LEU A 307 -37.20 13.70 -33.70
CA LEU A 307 -36.99 14.78 -32.74
C LEU A 307 -37.20 16.20 -33.31
N ALA A 308 -37.38 16.35 -34.62
CA ALA A 308 -37.57 17.65 -35.28
C ALA A 308 -38.98 18.28 -35.10
N GLY A 309 -39.85 17.71 -34.26
CA GLY A 309 -41.22 18.20 -34.02
C GLY A 309 -41.41 19.14 -32.82
N LYS A 310 -40.37 19.41 -32.02
CA LYS A 310 -40.49 20.30 -30.86
C LYS A 310 -39.25 21.19 -30.74
N PHE A 311 -39.48 22.50 -30.68
CA PHE A 311 -38.52 23.60 -30.49
C PHE A 311 -37.87 24.16 -31.77
N CYS A 312 -38.50 25.20 -32.31
CA CYS A 312 -37.91 26.10 -33.30
C CYS A 312 -37.25 27.29 -32.59
N VAL A 313 -35.92 27.43 -32.68
CA VAL A 313 -35.22 28.74 -32.73
C VAL A 313 -33.92 28.55 -33.54
N ARG A 314 -33.69 29.41 -34.54
CA ARG A 314 -32.45 29.48 -35.34
C ARG A 314 -31.38 30.28 -34.57
N PRO A 315 -30.08 29.92 -34.62
CA PRO A 315 -29.03 30.78 -34.11
C PRO A 315 -28.63 31.83 -35.18
N GLU A 316 -28.72 33.10 -34.82
CA GLU A 316 -28.02 34.19 -35.52
C GLU A 316 -26.61 34.36 -34.97
N SER A 317 -25.69 34.68 -35.86
CA SER A 317 -24.28 34.98 -35.62
C SER A 317 -24.10 36.28 -34.84
N SER A 318 -23.26 36.28 -33.79
CA SER A 318 -22.68 37.52 -33.26
C SER A 318 -21.21 37.30 -32.90
N SER A 319 -20.34 37.89 -33.72
CA SER A 319 -18.96 38.23 -33.44
C SER A 319 -18.86 39.24 -32.29
N ASP A 320 -17.73 39.20 -31.58
CA ASP A 320 -17.22 40.19 -30.64
C ASP A 320 -18.01 40.37 -29.34
N ALA A 321 -17.68 39.53 -28.35
CA ALA A 321 -17.76 39.89 -26.94
C ALA A 321 -16.42 39.58 -26.29
N ASP A 322 -15.60 40.63 -26.15
CA ASP A 322 -14.41 40.67 -25.32
C ASP A 322 -14.82 40.36 -23.86
N MET A 323 -14.46 39.16 -23.41
CA MET A 323 -14.85 38.60 -22.10
C MET A 323 -13.66 38.56 -21.13
N THR A 324 -12.81 39.59 -21.19
CA THR A 324 -11.59 39.76 -20.37
C THR A 324 -11.81 40.07 -18.88
N ASP A 325 -13.00 39.84 -18.31
CA ASP A 325 -13.24 40.13 -16.89
C ASP A 325 -14.04 39.06 -16.11
N LEU A 326 -13.77 37.78 -16.38
CA LEU A 326 -14.01 36.71 -15.40
C LEU A 326 -12.82 36.63 -14.41
N ARG A 327 -12.73 37.65 -13.55
CA ARG A 327 -11.95 37.59 -12.30
C ARG A 327 -12.65 36.65 -11.32
N LEU A 328 -12.38 35.36 -11.42
CA LEU A 328 -12.50 34.38 -10.34
C LEU A 328 -11.27 33.49 -10.41
N VAL A 329 -10.55 33.41 -9.28
CA VAL A 329 -9.19 32.85 -9.10
C VAL A 329 -8.04 33.81 -9.47
N SER A 330 -8.01 34.98 -8.83
CA SER A 330 -6.76 35.72 -8.59
C SER A 330 -6.88 36.47 -7.27
N MET A 331 -6.08 36.11 -6.27
CA MET A 331 -5.76 37.02 -5.17
C MET A 331 -4.26 37.00 -4.84
N LYS A 332 -3.67 38.17 -5.15
CA LYS A 332 -2.43 38.83 -4.68
C LYS A 332 -1.07 38.25 -5.06
N THR A 333 -0.37 38.99 -5.92
CA THR A 333 1.08 39.18 -5.88
C THR A 333 1.45 40.25 -4.82
N PRO A 334 2.64 40.18 -4.18
CA PRO A 334 3.12 41.22 -3.28
C PRO A 334 3.90 42.30 -4.05
N THR A 335 3.59 43.58 -3.85
CA THR A 335 4.44 44.69 -4.31
C THR A 335 4.71 45.66 -3.17
N LYS A 336 6.00 45.88 -2.88
CA LYS A 336 6.52 46.99 -2.08
C LYS A 336 6.28 48.32 -2.80
N HIS A 337 5.76 49.35 -2.12
CA HIS A 337 6.44 50.64 -1.86
C HIS A 337 5.52 51.75 -1.29
N ASN A 338 6.07 52.45 -0.29
CA ASN A 338 5.90 53.82 0.21
C ASN A 338 4.74 54.75 -0.26
N GLY A 339 4.00 55.25 0.74
CA GLY A 339 3.75 56.68 0.99
C GLY A 339 2.84 57.50 0.06
N LEU A 340 1.62 57.86 0.53
CA LEU A 340 1.08 59.25 0.65
C LEU A 340 -0.47 59.30 0.79
N LYS A 341 -0.86 59.98 1.88
CA LYS A 341 -2.10 60.63 2.37
C LYS A 341 -3.41 60.74 1.51
N SER A 342 -4.49 60.27 2.15
CA SER A 342 -5.85 60.83 2.35
C SER A 342 -6.52 61.79 1.33
N ALA A 343 -7.67 61.36 0.77
CA ALA A 343 -8.90 62.16 0.59
C ALA A 343 -10.13 61.23 0.38
N SER A 344 -11.33 61.68 0.75
CA SER A 344 -12.48 60.83 1.13
C SER A 344 -13.33 60.24 -0.02
N LEU A 345 -13.65 58.95 0.08
CA LEU A 345 -14.49 58.13 -0.83
C LEU A 345 -16.01 58.42 -0.77
N SER A 346 -16.45 59.43 -0.02
CA SER A 346 -17.88 59.67 0.24
C SER A 346 -18.59 60.60 -0.77
N GLN A 347 -17.84 61.18 -1.71
CA GLN A 347 -18.36 62.10 -2.73
C GLN A 347 -18.56 61.44 -4.11
N VAL A 348 -17.80 60.40 -4.45
CA VAL A 348 -17.91 59.69 -5.75
C VAL A 348 -19.13 58.75 -5.79
N ALA A 349 -19.56 58.23 -4.64
CA ALA A 349 -20.67 57.27 -4.55
C ALA A 349 -22.06 57.87 -4.84
N ARG A 350 -22.20 59.20 -4.91
CA ARG A 350 -23.51 59.86 -5.11
C ARG A 350 -23.86 60.21 -6.55
N GLU A 351 -22.92 60.20 -7.49
CA GLU A 351 -23.21 60.51 -8.90
C GLU A 351 -23.42 59.29 -9.80
N VAL A 352 -22.96 58.10 -9.41
CA VAL A 352 -23.09 56.88 -10.25
C VAL A 352 -24.50 56.23 -10.14
N ALA A 353 -25.36 56.71 -9.25
CA ALA A 353 -26.70 56.14 -9.01
C ALA A 353 -27.78 56.55 -10.05
N LYS A 354 -27.45 57.24 -11.14
CA LYS A 354 -28.45 57.86 -12.04
C LYS A 354 -28.59 57.33 -13.47
N THR A 355 -27.93 56.25 -13.88
CA THR A 355 -28.14 55.68 -15.23
C THR A 355 -28.41 54.18 -15.18
N ARG A 356 -29.68 53.82 -15.43
CA ARG A 356 -30.19 52.44 -15.49
C ARG A 356 -31.09 52.29 -16.72
N THR A 357 -30.76 51.35 -17.60
CA THR A 357 -31.64 50.69 -18.60
C THR A 357 -31.18 49.21 -18.64
N ARG A 358 -31.96 48.19 -18.21
CA ARG A 358 -33.06 47.44 -18.90
C ARG A 358 -32.68 47.11 -20.35
N ASP A 359 -32.51 45.86 -20.82
CA ASP A 359 -33.11 44.55 -20.51
C ASP A 359 -32.17 43.35 -20.88
N SER A 360 -32.59 42.12 -20.55
CA SER A 360 -31.95 40.77 -20.68
C SER A 360 -31.18 40.28 -19.44
N ASP A 361 -31.36 39.08 -18.86
CA ASP A 361 -32.26 37.95 -19.06
C ASP A 361 -32.64 37.45 -17.64
N SER A 362 -33.95 37.34 -17.36
CA SER A 362 -34.49 37.10 -16.01
C SER A 362 -34.46 35.62 -15.58
N SER A 363 -34.11 34.73 -16.52
CA SER A 363 -34.03 33.27 -16.37
C SER A 363 -32.73 32.86 -15.66
N MET A 364 -31.60 33.37 -16.14
CA MET A 364 -30.28 33.08 -15.58
C MET A 364 -30.08 33.66 -14.17
N ARG A 365 -30.60 34.86 -13.88
CA ARG A 365 -30.53 35.44 -12.52
C ARG A 365 -31.40 34.71 -11.50
N ARG A 366 -32.38 33.91 -11.95
CA ARG A 366 -33.23 33.09 -11.10
C ARG A 366 -32.58 31.71 -10.86
N ALA A 367 -31.96 31.13 -11.90
CA ALA A 367 -31.12 29.93 -11.78
C ALA A 367 -29.89 30.18 -10.88
N PHE A 368 -29.15 31.29 -11.06
CA PHE A 368 -28.01 31.63 -10.21
C PHE A 368 -28.40 32.05 -8.79
N ARG A 369 -29.58 32.65 -8.57
CA ARG A 369 -30.08 32.88 -7.20
C ARG A 369 -30.48 31.59 -6.52
N ASN A 370 -31.13 30.66 -7.22
CA ASN A 370 -31.49 29.37 -6.66
C ASN A 370 -30.25 28.48 -6.43
N LEU A 371 -29.26 28.49 -7.33
CA LEU A 371 -28.00 27.77 -7.16
C LEU A 371 -27.15 28.38 -6.03
N ARG A 372 -27.05 29.71 -5.97
CA ARG A 372 -26.32 30.41 -4.89
C ARG A 372 -27.04 30.25 -3.56
N SER A 373 -28.36 30.30 -3.51
CA SER A 373 -29.12 30.02 -2.29
C SER A 373 -29.03 28.55 -1.87
N CYS A 374 -29.08 27.57 -2.78
CA CYS A 374 -28.90 26.16 -2.43
C CYS A 374 -27.46 25.83 -2.02
N ILE A 375 -26.45 26.32 -2.74
CA ILE A 375 -25.03 26.05 -2.45
C ILE A 375 -24.58 26.79 -1.19
N THR A 376 -25.00 28.04 -0.97
CA THR A 376 -24.64 28.76 0.28
C THR A 376 -25.45 28.26 1.49
N PHE A 377 -26.66 27.72 1.29
CA PHE A 377 -27.45 27.11 2.38
C PHE A 377 -26.96 25.70 2.73
N ILE A 378 -26.52 24.90 1.75
CA ILE A 378 -25.88 23.59 1.95
C ILE A 378 -24.46 23.75 2.53
N LEU A 379 -23.65 24.70 2.02
CA LEU A 379 -22.26 24.86 2.46
C LEU A 379 -22.08 25.68 3.75
N ALA A 380 -22.97 26.62 4.11
CA ALA A 380 -22.76 27.50 5.27
C ALA A 380 -23.50 27.08 6.54
N TRP A 381 -24.62 26.34 6.44
CA TRP A 381 -25.34 25.81 7.62
C TRP A 381 -25.27 24.28 7.70
N GLY A 382 -25.16 23.57 6.58
CA GLY A 382 -24.98 22.11 6.56
C GLY A 382 -23.60 21.64 7.01
N LYS A 383 -22.53 22.37 6.66
CA LYS A 383 -21.15 22.01 6.99
C LYS A 383 -20.79 22.33 8.45
N ALA A 384 -20.95 23.57 8.89
CA ALA A 384 -20.54 23.95 10.25
C ALA A 384 -21.46 23.37 11.34
N LEU A 385 -22.78 23.28 11.10
CA LEU A 385 -23.69 22.66 12.05
C LEU A 385 -23.71 21.14 11.88
N GLY A 386 -23.56 20.60 10.66
CA GLY A 386 -23.45 19.16 10.43
C GLY A 386 -22.16 18.60 11.00
N ASP A 387 -21.01 19.22 10.74
CA ASP A 387 -19.71 18.79 11.27
C ASP A 387 -19.63 19.03 12.78
N VAL A 388 -20.15 20.14 13.33
CA VAL A 388 -20.13 20.37 14.78
C VAL A 388 -21.16 19.51 15.52
N LEU A 389 -22.34 19.29 14.96
CA LEU A 389 -23.33 18.39 15.55
C LEU A 389 -22.91 16.94 15.35
N HIS A 390 -22.26 16.57 14.24
CA HIS A 390 -21.69 15.24 14.01
C HIS A 390 -20.47 15.00 14.88
N GLU A 391 -19.47 15.88 14.94
CA GLU A 391 -18.34 15.80 15.87
C GLU A 391 -18.79 15.82 17.33
N ALA A 392 -19.79 16.64 17.70
CA ALA A 392 -20.32 16.64 19.06
C ALA A 392 -21.13 15.37 19.36
N VAL A 393 -21.87 14.81 18.40
CA VAL A 393 -22.64 13.57 18.56
C VAL A 393 -21.72 12.35 18.48
N VAL A 394 -20.72 12.34 17.63
CA VAL A 394 -19.63 11.33 17.56
C VAL A 394 -18.82 11.40 18.84
N ALA A 395 -18.41 12.58 19.34
CA ALA A 395 -17.73 12.69 20.64
C ALA A 395 -18.62 12.35 21.83
N TYR A 396 -19.95 12.54 21.73
CA TYR A 396 -20.91 12.21 22.79
C TYR A 396 -21.37 10.74 22.77
N PHE A 397 -21.34 10.06 21.61
CA PHE A 397 -21.79 8.67 21.42
C PHE A 397 -20.69 7.68 21.02
N GLN A 398 -19.48 8.12 20.65
CA GLN A 398 -18.25 7.34 20.83
C GLN A 398 -18.08 7.18 22.34
N ARG A 399 -18.83 6.24 22.91
CA ARG A 399 -18.26 5.44 23.98
C ARG A 399 -17.02 4.82 23.35
N ARG A 400 -15.87 5.49 23.49
CA ARG A 400 -14.57 4.81 23.43
C ARG A 400 -14.81 3.51 24.16
N LEU A 401 -14.66 2.38 23.46
CA LEU A 401 -14.51 1.09 24.13
C LEU A 401 -13.55 1.36 25.29
N PRO A 402 -13.87 0.91 26.52
CA PRO A 402 -13.14 1.31 27.72
C PRO A 402 -11.65 1.27 27.42
N SER A 403 -11.00 2.44 27.55
CA SER A 403 -9.59 2.60 27.19
C SER A 403 -8.81 1.48 27.84
N CYS A 404 -8.00 0.82 27.03
CA CYS A 404 -7.30 -0.34 27.50
C CYS A 404 -6.27 0.07 28.58
N SER A 405 -5.94 -0.83 29.51
CA SER A 405 -5.09 -0.45 30.65
C SER A 405 -3.73 0.01 30.17
N SER A 406 -3.31 1.22 30.56
CA SER A 406 -1.94 1.68 30.33
C SER A 406 -1.01 1.09 31.37
N SER A 407 -0.02 0.29 30.96
CA SER A 407 1.09 -0.06 31.86
C SER A 407 1.90 1.21 32.19
N SER A 408 2.62 1.18 33.30
CA SER A 408 3.46 2.29 33.77
C SER A 408 4.87 2.31 33.15
N GLU A 409 5.28 1.26 32.46
CA GLU A 409 6.64 1.09 31.90
C GLU A 409 6.53 0.87 30.39
N ARG A 410 6.66 1.97 29.62
CA ARG A 410 6.56 1.94 28.15
C ARG A 410 7.70 2.71 27.52
N GLU A 411 8.28 2.14 26.48
CA GLU A 411 9.27 2.80 25.63
C GLU A 411 8.77 2.83 24.18
N THR A 412 8.90 3.97 23.50
CA THR A 412 8.46 4.15 22.11
C THR A 412 9.66 4.52 21.24
N TRP A 413 9.94 3.70 20.23
CA TRP A 413 11.01 3.96 19.26
C TRP A 413 10.46 4.41 17.91
N THR A 414 11.06 5.44 17.33
CA THR A 414 10.73 5.98 16.01
C THR A 414 11.98 6.13 15.15
N ILE A 415 11.77 6.37 13.85
CA ILE A 415 12.81 6.84 12.92
C ILE A 415 12.34 8.10 12.18
N SER A 416 13.29 8.95 11.78
CA SER A 416 13.01 10.23 11.09
C SER A 416 12.66 10.08 9.60
N ASN A 417 12.47 8.85 9.11
CA ASN A 417 12.16 8.54 7.71
C ASN A 417 10.66 8.22 7.54
N PRO A 418 9.86 9.11 6.92
CA PRO A 418 8.44 8.86 6.71
C PRO A 418 8.22 7.71 5.70
N TYR A 419 7.10 7.00 5.84
CA TYR A 419 6.72 5.83 5.03
C TYR A 419 7.71 4.68 5.02
N ALA A 420 8.68 4.64 5.93
CA ALA A 420 9.72 3.61 5.93
C ALA A 420 9.23 2.21 6.34
N GLY A 421 8.01 2.09 6.87
CA GLY A 421 7.44 0.82 7.34
C GLY A 421 8.24 0.21 8.50
N PHE A 422 8.80 1.04 9.39
CA PHE A 422 9.58 0.58 10.53
C PHE A 422 8.75 -0.35 11.44
N GLY A 423 9.27 -1.53 11.74
CA GLY A 423 8.53 -2.55 12.49
C GLY A 423 7.65 -3.45 11.61
N SER A 424 7.82 -3.45 10.28
CA SER A 424 7.13 -4.39 9.37
C SER A 424 7.53 -5.85 9.60
N SER A 425 8.69 -6.09 10.19
CA SER A 425 9.17 -7.41 10.60
C SER A 425 10.08 -7.29 11.82
N ILE A 426 10.01 -8.23 12.75
CA ILE A 426 10.78 -8.21 14.00
C ILE A 426 11.25 -9.62 14.31
N VAL A 427 12.51 -9.76 14.71
CA VAL A 427 13.06 -10.99 15.30
C VAL A 427 13.99 -10.63 16.46
N SER A 428 14.21 -11.59 17.36
CA SER A 428 15.08 -11.40 18.52
C SER A 428 16.01 -12.59 18.69
N ALA A 429 17.32 -12.34 18.81
CA ALA A 429 18.34 -13.37 19.06
C ALA A 429 19.62 -12.73 19.62
N ASP A 430 20.50 -13.54 20.21
CA ASP A 430 21.82 -13.08 20.66
C ASP A 430 22.85 -13.24 19.55
N PHE A 431 22.89 -12.28 18.61
CA PHE A 431 23.83 -12.30 17.48
C PHE A 431 25.29 -12.15 17.90
N SER A 432 25.54 -11.74 19.15
CA SER A 432 26.88 -11.46 19.68
C SER A 432 27.39 -12.53 20.65
N ALA A 433 26.58 -13.56 20.93
CA ALA A 433 26.83 -14.56 21.98
C ALA A 433 27.18 -13.92 23.34
N SER A 434 26.58 -12.76 23.66
CA SER A 434 26.83 -12.01 24.89
C SER A 434 25.88 -12.36 26.05
N ASN A 435 25.00 -13.33 25.84
CA ASN A 435 23.87 -13.71 26.68
C ASN A 435 22.87 -12.56 26.90
N ARG A 436 22.74 -11.67 25.90
CA ARG A 436 21.73 -10.62 25.82
C ARG A 436 21.00 -10.75 24.50
N VAL A 437 19.68 -10.63 24.52
CA VAL A 437 18.88 -10.75 23.31
C VAL A 437 18.86 -9.41 22.58
N ASP A 438 19.41 -9.38 21.37
CA ASP A 438 19.27 -8.25 20.47
C ASP A 438 17.93 -8.33 19.72
N ILE A 439 17.41 -7.18 19.29
CA ILE A 439 16.21 -7.09 18.44
C ILE A 439 16.62 -6.55 17.07
N ALA A 440 16.26 -7.26 16.00
CA ALA A 440 16.37 -6.77 14.63
C ALA A 440 14.99 -6.34 14.11
N ILE A 441 14.91 -5.12 13.60
CA ILE A 441 13.67 -4.44 13.19
C ILE A 441 13.78 -4.06 11.71
N GLY A 442 12.87 -4.59 10.89
CA GLY A 442 12.80 -4.28 9.47
C GLY A 442 12.06 -2.98 9.18
N ALA A 443 12.58 -2.23 8.21
CA ALA A 443 11.98 -1.04 7.62
C ALA A 443 12.10 -1.15 6.08
N PRO A 444 11.27 -2.00 5.42
CA PRO A 444 11.41 -2.34 4.01
C PRO A 444 11.31 -1.13 3.07
N TYR A 445 10.63 -0.07 3.48
CA TYR A 445 10.43 1.12 2.66
C TYR A 445 11.38 2.26 3.05
N HIS A 446 12.34 2.00 3.95
CA HIS A 446 13.36 2.96 4.29
C HIS A 446 14.10 3.42 3.04
N THR A 447 14.18 4.74 2.87
CA THR A 447 14.86 5.38 1.74
C THR A 447 16.13 6.05 2.25
N SER A 448 17.28 5.78 1.63
CA SER A 448 18.50 6.47 1.98
C SER A 448 18.35 7.98 1.75
N PRO A 449 18.67 8.84 2.74
CA PRO A 449 18.49 10.28 2.63
C PRO A 449 19.38 10.92 1.54
N THR A 450 20.39 10.21 1.04
CA THR A 450 21.35 10.68 0.02
C THR A 450 21.09 10.13 -1.37
N SER A 451 20.04 9.32 -1.58
CA SER A 451 19.75 8.65 -2.85
C SER A 451 18.31 8.88 -3.32
N LEU A 452 18.10 8.97 -4.64
CA LEU A 452 16.77 8.89 -5.26
C LEU A 452 16.26 7.46 -5.44
N ALA A 453 17.08 6.46 -5.11
CA ALA A 453 16.61 5.08 -5.01
C ALA A 453 15.74 4.93 -3.76
N VAL A 454 14.45 5.17 -3.92
CA VAL A 454 13.46 5.05 -2.86
C VAL A 454 13.16 3.58 -2.54
N HIS A 455 12.70 3.33 -1.32
CA HIS A 455 12.24 2.02 -0.85
C HIS A 455 13.28 0.89 -1.02
N THR A 456 14.56 1.21 -0.83
CA THR A 456 15.64 0.21 -0.83
C THR A 456 15.61 -0.66 0.42
N GLY A 457 15.10 -0.11 1.54
CA GLY A 457 14.91 -0.80 2.81
C GLY A 457 16.13 -0.78 3.74
N ALA A 458 15.89 -1.05 5.01
CA ALA A 458 16.91 -1.14 6.06
C ALA A 458 16.47 -2.09 7.20
N VAL A 459 17.43 -2.57 7.98
CA VAL A 459 17.20 -3.29 9.24
C VAL A 459 17.99 -2.61 10.36
N PHE A 460 17.30 -2.26 11.44
CA PHE A 460 17.87 -1.65 12.63
C PHE A 460 18.08 -2.73 13.69
N VAL A 461 19.30 -2.83 14.23
CA VAL A 461 19.64 -3.82 15.26
C VAL A 461 19.92 -3.10 16.57
N VAL A 462 19.14 -3.44 17.59
CA VAL A 462 19.19 -2.84 18.92
C VAL A 462 19.68 -3.90 19.90
N SER A 463 20.62 -3.53 20.77
CA SER A 463 21.17 -4.47 21.74
C SER A 463 20.34 -4.56 23.02
N GLY A 464 20.20 -5.78 23.53
CA GLY A 464 19.48 -6.08 24.78
C GLY A 464 20.20 -5.68 26.06
N GLY A 465 19.49 -5.76 27.17
CA GLY A 465 19.96 -5.43 28.52
C GLY A 465 19.91 -3.93 28.84
N ARG A 466 19.19 -3.14 28.04
CA ARG A 466 18.84 -1.75 28.36
C ARG A 466 17.58 -1.75 29.21
N ARG A 467 17.64 -1.10 30.38
CA ARG A 467 16.43 -0.82 31.17
C ARG A 467 15.61 0.26 30.49
N TYR A 468 14.30 0.10 30.52
CA TYR A 468 13.35 1.11 30.09
C TYR A 468 13.70 2.46 30.71
N ALA A 469 14.00 3.45 29.87
CA ALA A 469 13.97 4.82 30.34
C ALA A 469 12.50 5.12 30.65
N ASN A 470 12.15 5.42 31.91
CA ASN A 470 10.83 5.91 32.31
C ASN A 470 10.58 7.34 31.75
N SER A 471 10.89 7.57 30.49
CA SER A 471 10.55 8.73 29.70
C SER A 471 9.31 8.35 28.90
N GLY A 472 8.13 8.81 29.31
CA GLY A 472 6.88 8.65 28.55
C GLY A 472 6.86 9.45 27.23
N GLY A 473 7.96 9.42 26.46
CA GLY A 473 8.16 10.14 25.21
C GLY A 473 8.77 9.25 24.13
N SER A 474 8.48 9.58 22.87
CA SER A 474 9.07 8.95 21.69
C SER A 474 10.55 9.30 21.57
N GLN A 475 11.39 8.32 21.28
CA GLN A 475 12.82 8.52 21.03
C GLN A 475 13.26 7.87 19.72
N ASP A 476 14.37 8.34 19.14
CA ASP A 476 14.99 7.67 18.00
C ASP A 476 15.45 6.26 18.38
N VAL A 477 15.30 5.31 17.45
CA VAL A 477 15.73 3.92 17.65
C VAL A 477 17.22 3.86 18.03
N PRO A 478 17.57 3.23 19.17
CA PRO A 478 18.95 3.20 19.64
C PRO A 478 19.74 2.04 19.02
N ALA A 479 19.75 1.97 17.69
CA ALA A 479 20.41 0.90 16.96
C ALA A 479 21.94 1.01 17.03
N TYR A 480 22.62 -0.09 17.34
CA TYR A 480 24.09 -0.17 17.25
C TYR A 480 24.56 -0.52 15.84
N ALA A 481 23.69 -1.16 15.05
CA ALA A 481 23.94 -1.47 13.65
C ALA A 481 22.70 -1.16 12.80
N VAL A 482 22.94 -0.67 11.57
CA VAL A 482 21.89 -0.39 10.58
C VAL A 482 22.30 -1.04 9.27
N LEU A 483 21.72 -2.18 8.96
CA LEU A 483 21.97 -2.92 7.73
C LEU A 483 21.15 -2.26 6.61
N ASN A 484 21.82 -1.69 5.61
CA ASN A 484 21.17 -0.94 4.54
C ASN A 484 21.00 -1.78 3.27
N GLY A 485 19.84 -1.65 2.63
CA GLY A 485 19.62 -2.19 1.29
C GLY A 485 20.52 -1.54 0.24
N ASN A 486 20.70 -2.23 -0.89
CA ASN A 486 21.55 -1.75 -1.98
C ASN A 486 20.87 -0.56 -2.69
N THR A 487 21.52 0.62 -2.67
CA THR A 487 21.00 1.85 -3.28
C THR A 487 20.94 1.84 -4.80
N SER A 488 21.56 0.85 -5.47
CA SER A 488 21.39 0.63 -6.92
C SER A 488 20.08 -0.09 -7.27
N GLN A 489 19.33 -0.53 -6.26
CA GLN A 489 18.20 -1.44 -6.36
C GLN A 489 16.97 -0.79 -5.70
N ALA A 490 16.50 0.28 -6.33
CA ALA A 490 15.29 1.01 -5.90
C ALA A 490 14.09 0.06 -5.85
N GLY A 491 13.25 0.21 -4.83
CA GLY A 491 12.08 -0.64 -4.63
C GLY A 491 12.39 -2.08 -4.21
N SER A 492 13.63 -2.39 -3.82
CA SER A 492 14.03 -3.77 -3.49
C SER A 492 13.48 -4.29 -2.16
N ARG A 493 13.03 -3.41 -1.26
CA ARG A 493 12.36 -3.74 0.01
C ARG A 493 13.18 -4.59 0.98
N PHE A 494 14.47 -4.26 1.15
CA PHE A 494 15.34 -4.95 2.10
C PHE A 494 14.81 -4.82 3.53
N GLY A 495 14.67 -5.94 4.24
CA GLY A 495 14.08 -5.97 5.58
C GLY A 495 12.56 -6.20 5.59
N GLN A 496 11.98 -6.73 4.50
CA GLN A 496 10.56 -7.11 4.45
C GLN A 496 10.23 -8.28 5.38
N SER A 497 11.10 -9.28 5.44
CA SER A 497 10.99 -10.47 6.27
C SER A 497 12.37 -10.79 6.85
N LEU A 498 12.35 -11.29 8.08
CA LEU A 498 13.53 -11.62 8.88
C LEU A 498 13.36 -13.05 9.42
N ALA A 499 14.46 -13.80 9.50
CA ALA A 499 14.50 -15.07 10.21
C ALA A 499 15.82 -15.23 10.96
N ILE A 500 15.74 -15.90 12.09
CA ILE A 500 16.92 -16.34 12.85
C ILE A 500 17.30 -17.72 12.34
N VAL A 501 18.56 -17.89 11.93
CA VAL A 501 19.11 -19.14 11.40
C VAL A 501 20.48 -19.40 12.03
N ASP A 502 21.11 -20.51 11.71
CA ASP A 502 22.54 -20.75 11.96
C ASP A 502 23.07 -21.42 10.70
N LEU A 503 23.23 -20.63 9.64
CA LEU A 503 23.46 -21.12 8.28
C LEU A 503 24.90 -21.56 8.07
N ASN A 504 25.83 -21.09 8.91
CA ASN A 504 27.22 -21.49 8.92
C ASN A 504 27.51 -22.59 9.96
N CYS A 505 26.52 -23.02 10.77
CA CYS A 505 26.66 -24.05 11.81
C CYS A 505 27.75 -23.74 12.84
N ASP A 506 27.94 -22.48 13.21
CA ASP A 506 28.94 -22.10 14.22
C ASP A 506 28.37 -22.01 15.65
N GLY A 507 27.06 -22.20 15.81
CA GLY A 507 26.35 -22.16 17.09
C GLY A 507 25.98 -20.75 17.56
N ILE A 508 26.31 -19.71 16.78
CA ILE A 508 25.88 -18.34 17.00
C ILE A 508 24.72 -18.04 16.04
N PRO A 509 23.61 -17.48 16.52
CA PRO A 509 22.49 -17.11 15.65
C PRO A 509 22.92 -16.13 14.55
N ASP A 510 22.52 -16.43 13.32
CA ASP A 510 22.63 -15.62 12.12
C ASP A 510 21.31 -14.89 11.83
N LEU A 511 21.39 -13.79 11.08
CA LEU A 511 20.24 -13.03 10.62
C LEU A 511 20.05 -13.17 9.11
N ALA A 512 18.96 -13.82 8.69
CA ALA A 512 18.50 -13.81 7.30
C ALA A 512 17.54 -12.64 7.07
N VAL A 513 17.80 -11.84 6.02
CA VAL A 513 17.06 -10.64 5.65
C VAL A 513 16.64 -10.70 4.20
N SER A 514 15.34 -10.62 3.92
CA SER A 514 14.83 -10.65 2.55
C SER A 514 14.77 -9.28 1.89
N SER A 515 14.83 -9.27 0.57
CA SER A 515 14.58 -8.16 -0.33
C SER A 515 13.74 -8.68 -1.51
N PRO A 516 12.44 -8.92 -1.32
CA PRO A 516 11.62 -9.69 -2.25
C PRO A 516 11.42 -9.02 -3.61
N SER A 517 11.52 -7.69 -3.67
CA SER A 517 11.39 -6.91 -4.90
C SER A 517 12.74 -6.54 -5.53
N TYR A 518 13.82 -7.25 -5.20
CA TYR A 518 15.11 -7.08 -5.88
C TYR A 518 14.94 -7.22 -7.42
N ASP A 519 15.61 -6.37 -8.20
CA ASP A 519 15.43 -6.17 -9.65
C ASP A 519 14.05 -5.61 -10.08
N ALA A 520 13.28 -4.97 -9.18
CA ALA A 520 12.04 -4.27 -9.54
C ALA A 520 12.27 -3.14 -10.57
N ASN A 521 13.34 -2.36 -10.41
CA ASN A 521 13.75 -1.33 -11.37
C ASN A 521 14.19 -1.89 -12.74
N GLU A 522 14.25 -3.21 -12.90
CA GLU A 522 14.46 -3.93 -14.15
C GLU A 522 13.21 -4.68 -14.63
N LEU A 523 12.08 -4.50 -13.95
CA LEU A 523 10.79 -5.17 -14.20
C LEU A 523 10.82 -6.69 -13.97
N PHE A 524 11.82 -7.23 -13.25
CA PHE A 524 11.94 -8.67 -13.03
C PHE A 524 11.40 -9.14 -11.67
N TYR A 525 11.48 -8.31 -10.62
CA TYR A 525 11.05 -8.66 -9.26
C TYR A 525 11.53 -10.07 -8.84
N ASN A 526 12.82 -10.32 -9.01
CA ASN A 526 13.45 -11.62 -8.78
C ASN A 526 13.46 -11.99 -7.29
N GLY A 527 13.73 -11.00 -6.44
CA GLY A 527 13.91 -11.20 -5.02
C GLY A 527 15.26 -11.81 -4.64
N ARG A 528 15.66 -11.56 -3.40
CA ARG A 528 16.96 -11.94 -2.85
C ARG A 528 16.88 -12.06 -1.33
N VAL A 529 17.67 -12.96 -0.74
CA VAL A 529 17.89 -13.06 0.70
C VAL A 529 19.37 -12.82 0.99
N TYR A 530 19.64 -12.01 2.01
CA TYR A 530 20.96 -11.68 2.53
C TYR A 530 21.09 -12.31 3.90
N VAL A 531 22.24 -12.92 4.20
CA VAL A 531 22.50 -13.51 5.51
C VAL A 531 23.71 -12.85 6.12
N PHE A 532 23.56 -12.41 7.36
CA PHE A 532 24.60 -11.78 8.16
C PHE A 532 24.95 -12.74 9.29
N PHE A 533 26.20 -13.16 9.33
CA PHE A 533 26.61 -14.14 10.33
C PHE A 533 26.81 -13.50 11.68
N GLY A 534 26.26 -14.16 12.70
CA GLY A 534 26.51 -13.85 14.09
C GLY A 534 27.99 -14.01 14.41
N ARG A 535 28.50 -13.16 15.30
CA ARG A 535 29.93 -13.14 15.64
C ARG A 535 30.09 -12.77 17.10
N GLU A 536 30.83 -13.63 17.81
CA GLU A 536 31.12 -13.45 19.22
C GLU A 536 31.64 -12.02 19.50
N LEU A 537 31.07 -11.39 20.54
CA LEU A 537 31.38 -10.03 21.04
C LEU A 537 31.02 -8.85 20.12
N ILE A 538 30.92 -9.05 18.81
CA ILE A 538 30.73 -7.94 17.84
C ILE A 538 29.38 -7.95 17.14
N GLY A 539 28.63 -9.06 17.19
CA GLY A 539 27.34 -9.22 16.51
C GLY A 539 27.51 -9.51 15.03
N PHE A 540 27.84 -8.49 14.23
CA PHE A 540 28.02 -8.63 12.78
C PHE A 540 29.39 -8.09 12.33
N LYS A 541 29.73 -8.27 11.05
CA LYS A 541 30.90 -7.62 10.45
C LYS A 541 30.83 -6.10 10.68
N THR A 542 31.97 -5.48 11.01
CA THR A 542 32.07 -4.04 11.27
C THR A 542 31.68 -3.17 10.06
N ASN A 543 31.88 -3.69 8.84
CA ASN A 543 31.44 -3.04 7.61
C ASN A 543 29.99 -3.33 7.23
N GLN A 544 29.27 -4.13 8.03
CA GLN A 544 27.86 -4.50 7.85
C GLN A 544 27.56 -5.09 6.46
N SER A 545 28.53 -5.75 5.84
CA SER A 545 28.33 -6.48 4.59
C SER A 545 27.77 -7.87 4.86
N PRO A 546 26.88 -8.39 4.00
CA PRO A 546 26.36 -9.75 4.14
C PRO A 546 27.48 -10.80 3.95
N ASP A 547 27.36 -11.93 4.63
CA ASP A 547 28.25 -13.07 4.51
C ASP A 547 27.83 -14.02 3.38
N LEU A 548 26.51 -14.14 3.17
CA LEU A 548 25.90 -14.94 2.12
C LEU A 548 24.75 -14.18 1.44
N ILE A 549 24.64 -14.36 0.13
CA ILE A 549 23.56 -13.82 -0.70
C ILE A 549 22.95 -14.98 -1.48
N ILE A 550 21.64 -15.17 -1.32
CA ILE A 550 20.85 -16.14 -2.07
C ILE A 550 19.92 -15.36 -3.00
N GLN A 551 20.03 -15.56 -4.31
CA GLN A 551 19.23 -14.82 -5.29
C GLN A 551 18.53 -15.78 -6.26
N ALA A 552 17.26 -15.49 -6.58
CA ALA A 552 16.60 -16.12 -7.71
C ALA A 552 17.04 -15.42 -9.01
N LYS A 553 18.04 -15.95 -9.72
CA LYS A 553 18.52 -15.30 -10.95
C LYS A 553 17.63 -15.64 -12.15
N GLN A 554 17.27 -14.63 -12.94
CA GLN A 554 16.72 -14.74 -14.30
C GLN A 554 17.77 -14.36 -15.34
N PRO A 555 17.69 -14.83 -16.60
CA PRO A 555 16.71 -15.78 -17.16
C PRO A 555 17.02 -17.24 -16.83
N PHE A 556 16.01 -18.13 -16.80
CA PHE A 556 16.31 -19.58 -16.81
C PHE A 556 17.02 -19.93 -18.14
N PRO A 557 18.21 -20.56 -18.12
CA PRO A 557 19.02 -20.76 -19.32
C PRO A 557 18.47 -21.80 -20.32
N LYS A 558 17.25 -22.36 -20.13
CA LYS A 558 16.72 -23.48 -20.93
C LYS A 558 15.33 -23.31 -21.55
N VAL A 559 14.68 -22.14 -21.49
CA VAL A 559 13.45 -21.90 -22.28
C VAL A 559 13.74 -20.85 -23.36
N PRO A 560 13.80 -21.22 -24.64
CA PRO A 560 13.86 -20.25 -25.72
C PRO A 560 12.58 -19.40 -25.71
N PRO A 561 12.65 -18.12 -26.08
CA PRO A 561 11.45 -17.29 -26.23
C PRO A 561 10.44 -17.99 -27.16
N PHE A 562 9.16 -17.96 -26.78
CA PHE A 562 8.12 -18.60 -27.58
C PHE A 562 7.67 -17.68 -28.71
N ARG A 563 7.49 -18.25 -29.90
CA ARG A 563 7.03 -17.58 -31.11
C ARG A 563 5.50 -17.67 -31.18
N GLU A 564 4.82 -16.55 -31.00
CA GLU A 564 3.37 -16.44 -31.16
C GLU A 564 3.06 -15.90 -32.57
N GLY A 565 2.28 -16.66 -33.35
CA GLY A 565 1.89 -16.32 -34.73
C GLY A 565 2.81 -16.87 -35.83
N SER A 566 2.30 -16.86 -37.07
CA SER A 566 3.03 -17.24 -38.28
C SER A 566 3.03 -16.08 -39.28
N GLY A 567 4.18 -15.42 -39.51
CA GLY A 567 4.32 -14.32 -40.46
C GLY A 567 5.54 -13.43 -40.21
N SER A 568 5.69 -12.34 -40.97
CA SER A 568 6.79 -11.35 -40.86
C SER A 568 6.62 -10.33 -39.73
N GLY A 569 5.65 -10.56 -38.83
CA GLY A 569 5.44 -9.80 -37.58
C GLY A 569 5.53 -10.70 -36.34
N THR A 570 6.35 -11.76 -36.39
CA THR A 570 6.49 -12.68 -35.25
C THR A 570 7.42 -12.10 -34.18
N HIS A 571 6.89 -11.93 -32.97
CA HIS A 571 7.63 -11.45 -31.79
C HIS A 571 8.09 -12.62 -30.91
N PHE A 572 9.28 -12.48 -30.32
CA PHE A 572 9.84 -13.39 -29.34
C PHE A 572 9.49 -12.89 -27.94
N LYS A 573 8.58 -13.58 -27.21
CA LYS A 573 8.26 -13.24 -25.81
C LYS A 573 9.16 -14.03 -24.85
N TYR A 574 9.79 -13.34 -23.89
CA TYR A 574 10.48 -13.97 -22.76
C TYR A 574 9.46 -14.54 -21.76
N ARG A 575 9.69 -15.76 -21.29
CA ARG A 575 8.73 -16.60 -20.57
C ARG A 575 8.97 -16.65 -19.05
N TYR A 576 9.50 -15.59 -18.44
CA TYR A 576 9.73 -15.53 -16.98
C TYR A 576 9.05 -14.28 -16.42
N ARG A 577 8.07 -14.45 -15.52
CA ARG A 577 7.29 -13.32 -14.98
C ARG A 577 7.88 -12.81 -13.67
N PHE A 578 7.55 -13.40 -12.52
CA PHE A 578 8.05 -12.93 -11.22
C PHE A 578 8.31 -14.12 -10.30
N THR A 579 9.41 -14.10 -9.54
CA THR A 579 9.65 -15.06 -8.44
C THR A 579 9.30 -14.42 -7.11
N VAL A 580 9.65 -13.14 -6.92
CA VAL A 580 9.49 -12.38 -5.68
C VAL A 580 10.02 -13.18 -4.48
N PHE A 581 11.26 -13.66 -4.61
CA PHE A 581 11.87 -14.59 -3.67
C PHE A 581 12.09 -13.96 -2.29
N GLY A 582 11.57 -14.61 -1.25
CA GLY A 582 11.75 -14.18 0.14
C GLY A 582 10.65 -13.27 0.70
N VAL A 583 9.39 -13.47 0.31
CA VAL A 583 8.27 -12.75 0.97
C VAL A 583 8.14 -13.19 2.42
N THR A 584 8.38 -14.47 2.71
CA THR A 584 8.42 -15.01 4.07
C THR A 584 9.66 -15.85 4.28
N LEU A 585 10.30 -15.68 5.44
CA LEU A 585 11.43 -16.49 5.87
C LEU A 585 11.05 -17.28 7.13
N LEU A 586 11.60 -18.48 7.25
CA LEU A 586 11.53 -19.30 8.46
C LEU A 586 12.90 -19.93 8.69
N GLY A 587 13.41 -19.82 9.92
CA GLY A 587 14.57 -20.57 10.35
C GLY A 587 14.15 -21.75 11.21
N ALA A 588 14.62 -22.95 10.89
CA ALA A 588 14.30 -24.17 11.63
C ALA A 588 15.27 -25.30 11.24
N ASP A 589 15.61 -26.18 12.18
CA ASP A 589 16.38 -27.40 11.89
C ASP A 589 15.47 -28.45 11.21
N VAL A 590 15.45 -28.45 9.87
CA VAL A 590 14.55 -29.31 9.11
C VAL A 590 15.19 -30.63 8.70
N ASP A 591 16.51 -30.74 8.77
CA ASP A 591 17.20 -31.99 8.53
C ASP A 591 17.62 -32.76 9.80
N GLY A 592 17.54 -32.11 10.96
CA GLY A 592 17.80 -32.67 12.28
C GLY A 592 19.28 -32.72 12.64
N ASP A 593 20.13 -31.86 12.07
CA ASP A 593 21.56 -31.80 12.36
C ASP A 593 21.93 -30.85 13.52
N GLY A 594 20.94 -30.15 14.08
CA GLY A 594 21.09 -29.24 15.21
C GLY A 594 21.41 -27.79 14.81
N CYS A 595 21.60 -27.50 13.53
CA CYS A 595 21.71 -26.14 13.02
C CYS A 595 20.38 -25.67 12.44
N ALA A 596 20.05 -24.39 12.62
CA ALA A 596 18.82 -23.85 12.04
C ALA A 596 19.00 -23.54 10.54
N ASP A 597 18.30 -24.31 9.71
CA ASP A 597 18.26 -24.15 8.25
C ASP A 597 17.38 -22.96 7.83
N LEU A 598 17.50 -22.53 6.57
CA LEU A 598 16.67 -21.46 6.00
C LEU A 598 15.59 -22.00 5.06
N ILE A 599 14.33 -21.72 5.37
CA ILE A 599 13.18 -21.93 4.48
C ILE A 599 12.68 -20.59 3.95
N VAL A 600 12.48 -20.51 2.64
CA VAL A 600 12.08 -19.30 1.92
C VAL A 600 10.76 -19.52 1.18
N GLY A 601 9.72 -18.78 1.58
CA GLY A 601 8.43 -18.73 0.91
C GLY A 601 8.38 -17.65 -0.17
N SER A 602 7.87 -18.01 -1.34
CA SER A 602 7.75 -17.13 -2.51
C SER A 602 6.32 -17.24 -3.09
N PRO A 603 5.29 -16.72 -2.39
CA PRO A 603 3.88 -16.88 -2.73
C PRO A 603 3.50 -16.28 -4.08
N TYR A 604 4.19 -15.23 -4.54
CA TYR A 604 3.93 -14.59 -5.83
C TYR A 604 4.64 -15.29 -7.00
N ALA A 605 5.39 -16.37 -6.75
CA ALA A 605 6.17 -17.02 -7.78
C ALA A 605 5.32 -17.68 -8.86
N SER A 606 5.73 -17.44 -10.11
CA SER A 606 5.23 -18.11 -11.31
C SER A 606 6.11 -19.31 -11.67
N TYR A 607 5.97 -20.41 -10.92
CA TYR A 607 6.90 -21.55 -10.91
C TYR A 607 7.08 -22.25 -12.29
N ASP A 608 6.04 -22.31 -13.14
CA ASP A 608 6.05 -23.06 -14.41
C ASP A 608 6.55 -22.25 -15.62
N GLY A 609 7.55 -21.39 -15.39
CA GLY A 609 8.09 -20.50 -16.44
C GLY A 609 7.04 -19.53 -16.94
N GLY A 610 6.42 -18.77 -16.03
CA GLY A 610 5.55 -17.64 -16.37
C GLY A 610 4.22 -17.98 -17.04
N ILE A 611 3.88 -19.26 -17.20
CA ILE A 611 2.57 -19.72 -17.72
C ILE A 611 1.48 -19.46 -16.67
N THR A 612 1.85 -19.48 -15.41
CA THR A 612 0.96 -19.54 -14.23
C THR A 612 1.19 -18.32 -13.37
N ALA A 613 0.16 -17.71 -12.81
CA ALA A 613 0.30 -16.54 -11.95
C ALA A 613 0.25 -16.91 -10.47
N GLN A 614 1.20 -16.42 -9.68
CA GLN A 614 1.17 -16.41 -8.20
C GLN A 614 0.73 -17.72 -7.51
N ARG A 615 1.21 -18.88 -8.01
CA ARG A 615 0.93 -20.18 -7.40
C ARG A 615 1.63 -20.34 -6.06
N GLY A 616 2.84 -19.81 -5.99
CA GLY A 616 3.70 -19.94 -4.83
C GLY A 616 4.60 -21.17 -4.85
N VAL A 617 5.76 -21.03 -4.22
CA VAL A 617 6.78 -22.07 -4.07
C VAL A 617 7.58 -21.82 -2.79
N ILE A 618 8.09 -22.89 -2.20
CA ILE A 618 9.01 -22.85 -1.06
C ILE A 618 10.37 -23.41 -1.49
N HIS A 619 11.45 -22.84 -0.99
CA HIS A 619 12.81 -23.36 -1.10
C HIS A 619 13.40 -23.58 0.28
N ALA A 620 14.27 -24.57 0.44
CA ALA A 620 15.03 -24.78 1.66
C ALA A 620 16.52 -24.87 1.37
N PHE A 621 17.32 -24.34 2.29
CA PHE A 621 18.77 -24.32 2.27
C PHE A 621 19.26 -24.82 3.62
N TYR A 622 19.88 -26.00 3.60
CA TYR A 622 20.42 -26.64 4.79
C TYR A 622 21.68 -25.94 5.28
N SER A 623 21.89 -25.88 6.57
CA SER A 623 23.07 -25.23 7.13
C SER A 623 24.36 -25.95 6.79
N SER A 624 25.43 -25.18 6.57
CA SER A 624 26.75 -25.72 6.25
C SER A 624 27.85 -24.71 6.55
N SER A 625 28.93 -25.16 7.16
CA SER A 625 30.14 -24.33 7.38
C SER A 625 30.78 -23.78 6.10
N ASN A 626 30.40 -24.29 4.94
CA ASN A 626 30.85 -23.79 3.64
C ASN A 626 29.94 -22.71 3.03
N HIS A 627 28.87 -22.32 3.71
CA HIS A 627 27.94 -21.29 3.25
C HIS A 627 28.57 -19.91 3.30
N THR A 628 29.06 -19.45 2.15
CA THR A 628 29.65 -18.12 2.00
C THR A 628 29.43 -17.61 0.58
N GLY A 629 29.42 -16.29 0.42
CA GLY A 629 29.42 -15.64 -0.89
C GLY A 629 28.06 -15.64 -1.55
N PHE A 630 27.97 -16.14 -2.78
CA PHE A 630 26.75 -16.12 -3.58
C PHE A 630 26.19 -17.53 -3.80
N ARG A 631 24.87 -17.67 -3.78
CA ARG A 631 24.12 -18.88 -4.12
C ARG A 631 22.93 -18.54 -5.01
N ASP A 632 22.68 -19.38 -5.99
CA ASP A 632 21.49 -19.30 -6.83
C ASP A 632 20.36 -20.08 -6.18
N ALA A 633 19.26 -19.40 -5.87
CA ALA A 633 18.13 -19.98 -5.14
C ALA A 633 17.53 -21.22 -5.83
N ARG A 634 17.70 -21.37 -7.15
CA ARG A 634 17.13 -22.48 -7.92
C ARG A 634 18.10 -23.64 -8.10
N LEU A 635 19.39 -23.36 -8.22
CA LEU A 635 20.41 -24.39 -8.45
C LEU A 635 20.96 -24.96 -7.14
N ASP A 636 21.01 -24.13 -6.10
CA ASP A 636 21.70 -24.44 -4.86
C ASP A 636 20.73 -24.72 -3.70
N ALA A 637 19.41 -24.66 -3.91
CA ALA A 637 18.44 -25.11 -2.91
C ALA A 637 18.49 -26.64 -2.77
N ASP A 638 18.59 -27.14 -1.55
CA ASP A 638 18.61 -28.58 -1.26
C ASP A 638 17.32 -29.25 -1.70
N TRP A 639 16.20 -28.56 -1.48
CA TRP A 639 14.93 -28.90 -2.08
C TRP A 639 14.06 -27.66 -2.25
N TYR A 640 13.10 -27.78 -3.16
CA TYR A 640 12.03 -26.81 -3.33
C TYR A 640 10.70 -27.56 -3.47
N LEU A 641 9.60 -26.89 -3.15
CA LEU A 641 8.27 -27.45 -3.13
C LEU A 641 7.27 -26.47 -3.74
N PRO A 642 6.77 -26.72 -4.96
CA PRO A 642 5.67 -25.94 -5.53
C PRO A 642 4.34 -26.36 -4.90
N SER A 643 3.31 -25.52 -5.04
CA SER A 643 1.97 -25.85 -4.55
C SER A 643 1.47 -27.21 -5.08
N PRO A 644 0.93 -28.10 -4.22
CA PRO A 644 0.28 -29.33 -4.63
C PRO A 644 -0.99 -29.11 -5.45
N SER A 645 -1.70 -28.00 -5.25
CA SER A 645 -3.02 -27.76 -5.86
C SER A 645 -2.93 -27.27 -7.32
N ARG A 646 -1.81 -26.63 -7.66
CA ARG A 646 -1.53 -26.03 -8.98
C ARG A 646 -2.59 -25.00 -9.41
N LEU A 647 -3.20 -24.30 -8.46
CA LEU A 647 -4.12 -23.20 -8.71
C LEU A 647 -3.36 -21.88 -8.75
N ASP A 648 -3.69 -21.04 -9.74
CA ASP A 648 -3.15 -19.68 -9.84
C ASP A 648 -3.71 -18.81 -8.70
N TYR A 649 -2.90 -17.83 -8.26
CA TYR A 649 -3.22 -16.94 -7.14
C TYR A 649 -3.44 -17.59 -5.78
N GLU A 650 -3.11 -18.88 -5.62
CA GLU A 650 -3.20 -19.58 -4.34
C GLU A 650 -2.27 -18.98 -3.26
N ARG A 651 -1.13 -18.41 -3.67
CA ARG A 651 -0.10 -17.83 -2.79
C ARG A 651 0.45 -18.83 -1.78
N PHE A 652 0.76 -20.04 -2.24
CA PHE A 652 1.38 -21.07 -1.41
C PHE A 652 2.74 -20.61 -0.85
N GLY A 653 2.94 -20.74 0.46
CA GLY A 653 4.13 -20.21 1.14
C GLY A 653 3.99 -18.74 1.55
N ALA A 654 2.75 -18.25 1.73
CA ALA A 654 2.50 -16.91 2.28
C ALA A 654 2.69 -16.85 3.81
N SER A 655 2.68 -17.99 4.49
CA SER A 655 3.03 -18.13 5.90
C SER A 655 3.63 -19.52 6.15
N LEU A 656 4.55 -19.61 7.10
CA LEU A 656 5.35 -20.80 7.36
C LEU A 656 5.48 -21.03 8.88
N ALA A 657 5.39 -22.29 9.30
CA ALA A 657 5.74 -22.71 10.66
C ALA A 657 6.30 -24.14 10.63
N TYR A 658 7.10 -24.52 11.62
CA TYR A 658 7.69 -25.85 11.70
C TYR A 658 7.61 -26.42 13.11
N ILE A 659 7.40 -27.73 13.21
CA ILE A 659 7.39 -28.48 14.47
C ILE A 659 8.54 -29.46 14.42
N GLU A 660 9.59 -29.19 15.20
CA GLU A 660 10.83 -29.96 15.20
C GLU A 660 10.60 -31.41 15.66
N GLU A 661 9.85 -31.63 16.74
CA GLU A 661 9.68 -32.98 17.30
C GLU A 661 8.91 -33.92 16.37
N LEU A 662 7.98 -33.37 15.60
CA LEU A 662 7.18 -34.13 14.63
C LEU A 662 7.78 -34.09 13.22
N LYS A 663 8.78 -33.22 12.97
CA LYS A 663 9.32 -32.90 11.65
C LYS A 663 8.24 -32.53 10.63
N ILE A 664 7.31 -31.66 11.03
CA ILE A 664 6.19 -31.23 10.18
C ILE A 664 6.38 -29.75 9.80
N LEU A 665 6.46 -29.50 8.50
CA LEU A 665 6.41 -28.16 7.91
C LEU A 665 4.97 -27.79 7.60
N ILE A 666 4.54 -26.64 8.10
CA ILE A 666 3.20 -26.09 7.92
C ILE A 666 3.29 -24.90 6.97
N VAL A 667 2.42 -24.89 5.97
CA VAL A 667 2.43 -23.90 4.89
C VAL A 667 1.04 -23.32 4.69
N GLY A 668 0.92 -22.00 4.79
CA GLY A 668 -0.30 -21.27 4.46
C GLY A 668 -0.40 -20.90 2.98
N ALA A 669 -1.63 -20.92 2.48
CA ALA A 669 -2.03 -20.61 1.12
C ALA A 669 -3.38 -19.85 1.13
N PRO A 670 -3.39 -18.57 1.53
CA PRO A 670 -4.63 -17.82 1.79
C PRO A 670 -5.47 -17.59 0.52
N GLY A 671 -4.87 -17.64 -0.67
CA GLY A 671 -5.57 -17.46 -1.94
C GLY A 671 -6.24 -18.71 -2.49
N PHE A 672 -6.14 -19.85 -1.80
CA PHE A 672 -6.77 -21.09 -2.26
C PHE A 672 -8.29 -20.91 -2.44
N ALA A 673 -8.80 -21.24 -3.62
CA ALA A 673 -10.22 -21.17 -3.97
C ALA A 673 -10.60 -22.29 -4.94
N LEU A 674 -11.73 -22.95 -4.71
CA LEU A 674 -12.28 -23.92 -5.66
C LEU A 674 -13.03 -23.20 -6.80
N LEU A 675 -13.39 -23.95 -7.85
CA LEU A 675 -14.21 -23.45 -8.95
C LEU A 675 -15.50 -22.79 -8.43
N ASN A 676 -15.72 -21.53 -8.81
CA ASN A 676 -16.83 -20.67 -8.39
C ASN A 676 -16.81 -20.18 -6.92
N GLU A 677 -15.71 -20.38 -6.21
CA GLU A 677 -15.50 -19.86 -4.86
C GLU A 677 -14.43 -18.75 -4.89
N LYS A 678 -14.28 -18.00 -3.78
CA LYS A 678 -13.34 -16.88 -3.69
C LYS A 678 -12.47 -17.03 -2.45
N GLY A 679 -11.15 -16.89 -2.60
CA GLY A 679 -10.13 -16.76 -1.54
C GLY A 679 -10.47 -17.37 -0.17
N ARG A 680 -10.83 -18.66 -0.10
CA ARG A 680 -11.16 -19.32 1.18
C ARG A 680 -9.93 -19.55 2.04
N GLY A 681 -8.82 -19.82 1.37
CA GLY A 681 -7.55 -20.15 1.98
C GLY A 681 -7.45 -21.60 2.43
N LYS A 682 -6.20 -22.05 2.58
CA LYS A 682 -5.86 -23.41 2.94
C LYS A 682 -4.52 -23.47 3.66
N VAL A 683 -4.38 -24.47 4.53
CA VAL A 683 -3.12 -24.80 5.21
C VAL A 683 -2.73 -26.24 4.88
N TYR A 684 -1.45 -26.45 4.64
CA TYR A 684 -0.86 -27.73 4.30
C TYR A 684 0.14 -28.15 5.38
N GLY A 685 0.12 -29.42 5.77
CA GLY A 685 1.13 -30.03 6.64
C GLY A 685 1.96 -31.06 5.88
N PHE A 686 3.27 -30.85 5.79
CA PHE A 686 4.21 -31.74 5.11
C PHE A 686 5.14 -32.41 6.13
N GLN A 687 5.23 -33.73 6.05
CA GLN A 687 6.20 -34.50 6.80
C GLN A 687 7.58 -34.38 6.12
N VAL A 688 8.54 -33.81 6.82
CA VAL A 688 9.96 -33.83 6.46
C VAL A 688 10.56 -35.09 7.07
N LYS A 689 11.25 -35.91 6.25
CA LYS A 689 11.80 -37.20 6.70
C LYS A 689 13.32 -37.13 6.87
N ASN A 690 14.03 -37.11 5.73
CA ASN A 690 15.48 -37.18 5.64
C ASN A 690 15.99 -36.18 4.59
N ARG A 691 17.27 -35.79 4.67
CA ARG A 691 17.97 -34.90 3.71
C ARG A 691 17.74 -35.22 2.22
N THR A 692 17.49 -36.49 1.87
CA THR A 692 17.38 -36.95 0.47
C THR A 692 15.95 -37.11 -0.04
N GLN A 693 14.94 -36.89 0.82
CA GLN A 693 13.54 -37.10 0.46
C GLN A 693 12.77 -35.78 0.48
N TYR A 694 12.04 -35.52 -0.59
CA TYR A 694 11.12 -34.39 -0.65
C TYR A 694 10.05 -34.49 0.45
N PRO A 695 9.63 -33.34 1.02
CA PRO A 695 8.54 -33.30 1.98
C PRO A 695 7.27 -33.97 1.44
N VAL A 696 6.62 -34.79 2.25
CA VAL A 696 5.43 -35.56 1.85
C VAL A 696 4.19 -34.95 2.51
N LEU A 697 3.16 -34.66 1.72
CA LEU A 697 1.90 -34.12 2.24
C LEU A 697 1.24 -35.11 3.22
N LYS A 698 0.94 -34.64 4.43
CA LYS A 698 0.37 -35.44 5.53
C LYS A 698 -1.10 -35.10 5.78
N TRP A 699 -1.45 -33.82 5.80
CA TRP A 699 -2.81 -33.34 6.04
C TRP A 699 -3.02 -31.97 5.38
N THR A 700 -4.29 -31.59 5.22
CA THR A 700 -4.66 -30.27 4.70
C THR A 700 -5.92 -29.78 5.38
N VAL A 701 -5.99 -28.49 5.70
CA VAL A 701 -7.17 -27.84 6.25
C VAL A 701 -7.58 -26.66 5.37
N ALA A 702 -8.77 -26.70 4.80
CA ALA A 702 -9.31 -25.61 3.99
C ALA A 702 -10.34 -24.77 4.76
N GLY A 703 -10.39 -23.47 4.47
CA GLY A 703 -11.44 -22.58 4.95
C GLY A 703 -12.77 -22.85 4.26
N VAL A 704 -13.87 -22.45 4.89
CA VAL A 704 -15.24 -22.69 4.41
C VAL A 704 -15.93 -21.41 3.94
N SER A 705 -15.51 -20.25 4.45
CA SER A 705 -16.07 -18.96 4.06
C SER A 705 -15.33 -18.40 2.86
N ASP A 706 -16.09 -17.96 1.86
CA ASP A 706 -15.54 -17.14 0.77
C ASP A 706 -14.85 -15.89 1.34
N LEU A 707 -13.72 -15.53 0.76
CA LEU A 707 -12.88 -14.40 1.19
C LEU A 707 -12.34 -14.52 2.63
N GLY A 708 -12.36 -15.73 3.23
CA GLY A 708 -11.87 -15.93 4.60
C GLY A 708 -10.35 -15.89 4.75
N GLN A 709 -9.61 -16.22 3.68
CA GLN A 709 -8.14 -16.25 3.65
C GLN A 709 -7.51 -17.08 4.79
N LEU A 710 -8.04 -18.28 5.06
CA LEU A 710 -7.45 -19.19 6.04
C LEU A 710 -5.98 -19.48 5.70
N GLY A 711 -5.10 -19.32 6.68
CA GLY A 711 -3.67 -19.55 6.50
C GLY A 711 -2.89 -18.30 6.11
N SER A 712 -3.47 -17.10 6.20
CA SER A 712 -2.69 -15.85 6.10
C SER A 712 -1.57 -15.78 7.14
N SER A 713 -1.82 -16.30 8.34
CA SER A 713 -0.82 -16.44 9.41
C SER A 713 -0.98 -17.78 10.11
N VAL A 714 0.13 -18.46 10.35
CA VAL A 714 0.17 -19.79 11.01
C VAL A 714 1.21 -19.79 12.11
N LEU A 715 0.86 -20.37 13.25
CA LEU A 715 1.77 -20.60 14.37
C LEU A 715 1.51 -21.98 14.96
N THR A 716 2.48 -22.47 15.71
CA THR A 716 2.39 -23.75 16.42
C THR A 716 2.63 -23.51 17.90
N ALA A 717 1.92 -24.26 18.73
CA ALA A 717 2.07 -24.16 20.18
C ALA A 717 1.89 -25.51 20.85
N ARG A 718 2.71 -25.80 21.85
CA ARG A 718 2.53 -26.94 22.74
C ARG A 718 1.68 -26.54 23.94
N ILE A 719 0.48 -27.10 24.02
CA ILE A 719 -0.49 -26.84 25.10
C ILE A 719 -0.88 -28.19 25.69
N ASN A 720 -0.83 -28.35 27.02
CA ASN A 720 -1.18 -29.60 27.71
C ASN A 720 -0.50 -30.84 27.12
N MET A 721 0.81 -30.74 26.84
CA MET A 721 1.66 -31.79 26.23
C MET A 721 1.31 -32.20 24.80
N LYS A 722 0.34 -31.56 24.13
CA LYS A 722 -0.03 -31.81 22.73
C LYS A 722 0.36 -30.65 21.83
N HIS A 723 0.64 -30.95 20.56
CA HIS A 723 0.94 -29.94 19.54
C HIS A 723 -0.35 -29.40 18.93
N HIS A 724 -0.48 -28.08 18.94
CA HIS A 724 -1.61 -27.36 18.40
C HIS A 724 -1.18 -26.45 17.26
N LEU A 725 -2.09 -26.31 16.31
CA LEU A 725 -2.01 -25.42 15.18
C LEU A 725 -2.91 -24.20 15.46
N ILE A 726 -2.33 -23.00 15.38
CA ILE A 726 -3.04 -21.74 15.48
C ILE A 726 -3.07 -21.13 14.07
N VAL A 727 -4.26 -20.90 13.52
CA VAL A 727 -4.43 -20.38 12.16
C VAL A 727 -5.33 -19.16 12.14
N ALA A 728 -4.89 -18.11 11.46
CA ALA A 728 -5.65 -16.91 11.20
C ALA A 728 -6.47 -16.99 9.90
N SER A 729 -7.61 -16.32 9.90
CA SER A 729 -8.49 -16.05 8.76
C SER A 729 -8.93 -14.60 8.86
N PRO A 730 -8.06 -13.63 8.52
CA PRO A 730 -8.25 -12.22 8.86
C PRO A 730 -9.49 -11.59 8.21
N SER A 731 -9.91 -12.11 7.07
CA SER A 731 -11.02 -11.57 6.29
C SER A 731 -12.33 -12.33 6.47
N GLU A 732 -12.36 -13.31 7.37
CA GLU A 732 -13.58 -14.03 7.72
C GLU A 732 -14.63 -13.10 8.34
N THR A 733 -15.89 -13.30 7.93
CA THR A 733 -17.02 -12.50 8.41
C THR A 733 -17.51 -13.00 9.78
N ASN A 734 -17.77 -12.07 10.71
CA ASN A 734 -18.36 -12.36 12.01
C ASN A 734 -19.81 -11.84 12.12
N SER A 735 -20.79 -12.71 11.91
CA SER A 735 -22.22 -12.35 11.98
C SER A 735 -22.73 -12.01 13.39
N ASN A 736 -21.96 -12.29 14.44
CA ASN A 736 -22.40 -12.23 15.84
C ASN A 736 -22.08 -10.90 16.56
N ILE A 737 -21.42 -9.94 15.91
CA ILE A 737 -21.03 -8.64 16.51
C ILE A 737 -22.27 -7.86 16.94
N PRO A 738 -22.59 -7.64 18.23
CA PRO A 738 -23.87 -7.08 18.69
C PRO A 738 -24.29 -5.80 17.95
N LEU A 739 -25.60 -5.62 17.73
CA LEU A 739 -26.15 -4.33 17.36
C LEU A 739 -25.85 -3.39 18.53
N SER A 740 -24.90 -2.48 18.41
CA SER A 740 -24.95 -1.38 19.36
C SER A 740 -26.29 -0.68 19.15
N ARG A 741 -26.93 -0.31 20.25
CA ARG A 741 -28.18 0.46 20.24
C ARG A 741 -27.97 1.90 19.75
N GLY A 742 -26.75 2.26 19.34
CA GLY A 742 -26.42 3.56 18.80
C GLY A 742 -26.76 3.61 17.32
N PHE A 743 -27.51 4.62 16.92
CA PHE A 743 -27.77 4.98 15.52
C PHE A 743 -26.47 5.30 14.72
N LEU A 744 -25.28 5.13 15.32
CA LEU A 744 -24.00 5.71 14.89
C LEU A 744 -22.76 4.80 15.06
N ASP A 745 -22.90 3.49 15.29
CA ASP A 745 -21.83 2.53 14.91
C ASP A 745 -21.76 2.33 13.38
N LEU A 746 -22.27 3.31 12.63
CA LEU A 746 -22.44 3.32 11.20
C LEU A 746 -21.52 4.40 10.62
N PRO A 747 -20.38 4.05 10.02
CA PRO A 747 -19.75 4.96 9.09
C PRO A 747 -20.63 4.99 7.83
N GLY A 748 -21.51 5.98 7.73
CA GLY A 748 -22.09 6.44 6.45
C GLY A 748 -23.58 6.19 6.21
N ALA A 749 -24.22 7.18 5.58
CA ALA A 749 -25.61 7.15 5.10
C ALA A 749 -25.75 6.24 3.85
N GLY A 750 -25.56 4.94 4.03
CA GLY A 750 -25.63 3.96 2.93
C GLY A 750 -25.39 2.51 3.34
N TYR A 751 -25.45 2.20 4.63
CA TYR A 751 -25.16 0.86 5.13
C TYR A 751 -26.22 -0.14 4.68
N ASP A 752 -25.79 -1.14 3.92
CA ASP A 752 -26.52 -2.39 3.78
C ASP A 752 -26.27 -3.21 5.05
N TYR A 753 -27.32 -3.47 5.84
CA TYR A 753 -27.25 -4.28 7.05
C TYR A 753 -26.75 -5.71 6.79
N SER A 754 -26.72 -6.16 5.53
CA SER A 754 -26.12 -7.43 5.12
C SER A 754 -24.60 -7.47 5.35
N LEU A 755 -23.92 -6.32 5.38
CA LEU A 755 -22.45 -6.21 5.49
C LEU A 755 -21.96 -6.19 6.95
N ARG A 756 -22.70 -6.77 7.90
CA ARG A 756 -22.29 -6.76 9.32
C ARG A 756 -21.11 -7.71 9.57
N GLY A 757 -20.07 -7.19 10.23
CA GLY A 757 -18.92 -7.99 10.63
C GLY A 757 -18.07 -8.48 9.47
N PHE A 758 -18.18 -7.86 8.29
CA PHE A 758 -17.32 -8.17 7.15
C PHE A 758 -15.86 -8.03 7.57
N GLN A 759 -14.99 -8.97 7.16
CA GLN A 759 -13.55 -8.92 7.41
C GLN A 759 -13.18 -8.60 8.88
N ALA A 760 -13.97 -9.13 9.83
CA ALA A 760 -13.66 -9.01 11.24
C ALA A 760 -12.47 -9.89 11.61
N GLY A 761 -12.37 -11.05 10.97
CA GLY A 761 -11.31 -12.02 11.16
C GLY A 761 -11.62 -13.07 12.23
N ALA A 762 -10.92 -14.18 12.15
CA ALA A 762 -11.04 -15.29 13.07
C ALA A 762 -9.70 -15.99 13.28
N ILE A 763 -9.49 -16.54 14.48
CA ILE A 763 -8.34 -17.39 14.81
C ILE A 763 -8.85 -18.70 15.39
N ARG A 764 -8.33 -19.80 14.86
CA ARG A 764 -8.68 -21.17 15.28
C ARG A 764 -7.48 -21.84 15.90
N ILE A 765 -7.69 -22.49 17.05
CA ILE A 765 -6.73 -23.40 17.67
C ILE A 765 -7.22 -24.83 17.48
N MET A 766 -6.42 -25.63 16.77
CA MET A 766 -6.75 -27.01 16.40
C MET A 766 -5.66 -27.96 16.90
N ASN A 767 -6.05 -29.17 17.26
CA ASN A 767 -5.09 -30.23 17.59
C ASN A 767 -4.59 -30.89 16.31
N ILE A 768 -3.28 -31.05 16.16
CA ILE A 768 -2.66 -31.55 14.94
C ILE A 768 -2.93 -33.04 14.72
N ASP A 769 -3.07 -33.81 15.80
CA ASP A 769 -3.33 -35.25 15.72
C ASP A 769 -4.71 -35.58 15.12
N ASP A 770 -5.63 -34.61 15.14
CA ASP A 770 -6.99 -34.77 14.62
C ASP A 770 -7.09 -34.43 13.13
N LEU A 771 -5.98 -34.03 12.48
CA LEU A 771 -5.96 -33.54 11.10
C LEU A 771 -5.65 -34.65 10.08
N GLY A 772 -6.46 -34.69 9.03
CA GLY A 772 -6.35 -35.56 7.86
C GLY A 772 -6.23 -34.78 6.53
N ILE A 773 -6.17 -35.53 5.43
CA ILE A 773 -6.15 -34.96 4.08
C ILE A 773 -7.58 -34.67 3.63
N GLY A 774 -7.80 -33.47 3.12
CA GLY A 774 -9.12 -33.03 2.62
C GLY A 774 -10.03 -32.43 3.68
N ASP A 775 -9.52 -32.22 4.90
CA ASP A 775 -10.32 -31.63 5.98
C ASP A 775 -10.65 -30.15 5.72
N THR A 776 -11.76 -29.73 6.32
CA THR A 776 -12.23 -28.35 6.34
C THR A 776 -12.41 -27.87 7.77
N THR A 777 -12.50 -26.56 7.97
CA THR A 777 -12.76 -26.00 9.31
C THR A 777 -14.13 -26.38 9.90
N ASP A 778 -15.08 -26.85 9.08
CA ASP A 778 -16.38 -27.34 9.56
C ASP A 778 -16.32 -28.80 10.00
N THR A 779 -15.43 -29.60 9.41
CA THR A 779 -15.24 -31.00 9.79
C THR A 779 -14.39 -31.16 11.04
N ILE A 780 -13.53 -30.17 11.33
CA ILE A 780 -12.67 -30.16 12.51
C ILE A 780 -13.34 -29.31 13.60
N LYS A 781 -13.54 -29.87 14.80
CA LYS A 781 -14.00 -29.08 15.96
C LYS A 781 -12.80 -28.32 16.56
N PRO A 782 -12.67 -27.00 16.39
CA PRO A 782 -11.57 -26.25 17.00
C PRO A 782 -11.73 -26.28 18.53
N LEU A 783 -10.61 -26.32 19.24
CA LEU A 783 -10.58 -26.25 20.70
C LEU A 783 -10.94 -24.84 21.21
N LEU A 784 -10.55 -23.83 20.43
CA LEU A 784 -10.89 -22.44 20.67
C LEU A 784 -11.05 -21.73 19.33
N LEU A 785 -12.10 -20.93 19.22
CA LEU A 785 -12.36 -20.03 18.11
C LEU A 785 -12.47 -18.61 18.65
N ILE A 786 -11.54 -17.75 18.26
CA ILE A 786 -11.53 -16.33 18.59
C ILE A 786 -12.04 -15.59 17.35
N ARG A 787 -12.96 -14.65 17.55
CA ARG A 787 -13.55 -13.86 16.47
C ARG A 787 -13.27 -12.37 16.68
N GLY A 788 -13.05 -11.66 15.59
CA GLY A 788 -12.84 -10.22 15.60
C GLY A 788 -14.03 -9.47 16.20
N SER A 789 -13.74 -8.35 16.84
CA SER A 789 -14.65 -7.57 17.65
C SER A 789 -15.56 -6.64 16.84
N GLN A 790 -15.15 -6.26 15.62
CA GLN A 790 -15.88 -5.35 14.73
C GLN A 790 -15.64 -5.65 13.25
N SER A 791 -16.45 -5.03 12.38
CA SER A 791 -16.21 -5.05 10.94
C SER A 791 -14.83 -4.46 10.60
N SER A 792 -14.17 -5.06 9.62
CA SER A 792 -12.87 -4.67 9.12
C SER A 792 -11.72 -4.74 10.14
N ALA A 793 -11.90 -5.39 11.30
CA ALA A 793 -10.86 -5.48 12.33
C ALA A 793 -9.61 -6.26 11.90
N HIS A 794 -9.75 -7.21 10.96
CA HIS A 794 -8.67 -8.06 10.45
C HIS A 794 -7.88 -8.76 11.57
N LEU A 795 -8.61 -9.50 12.42
CA LEU A 795 -8.02 -10.24 13.55
C LEU A 795 -6.92 -11.20 13.06
N GLY A 796 -5.71 -11.03 13.61
CA GLY A 796 -4.57 -11.90 13.32
C GLY A 796 -3.94 -11.71 11.94
N TRP A 797 -4.17 -10.55 11.32
CA TRP A 797 -3.54 -10.17 10.05
C TRP A 797 -2.03 -9.94 10.19
N LYS A 798 -1.27 -10.25 9.13
CA LYS A 798 0.22 -10.19 9.09
C LYS A 798 0.86 -10.89 10.30
N GLY A 799 1.80 -10.24 11.00
CA GLY A 799 2.44 -10.75 12.20
C GLY A 799 1.67 -10.44 13.49
N GLY A 800 0.36 -10.16 13.39
CA GLY A 800 -0.51 -9.81 14.52
C GLY A 800 -0.84 -10.97 15.46
N ILE A 801 -0.09 -12.07 15.43
CA ILE A 801 -0.23 -13.19 16.37
C ILE A 801 1.17 -13.59 16.84
N ALA A 802 1.33 -13.81 18.14
CA ALA A 802 2.52 -14.41 18.72
C ALA A 802 2.15 -15.32 19.89
N VAL A 803 2.86 -16.42 20.05
CA VAL A 803 2.62 -17.39 21.13
C VAL A 803 3.86 -17.57 21.99
N ASN A 804 3.66 -17.67 23.30
CA ASN A 804 4.69 -18.06 24.24
C ASN A 804 4.28 -19.33 24.99
N GLU A 805 4.93 -20.44 24.68
CA GLU A 805 4.61 -21.74 25.26
C GLU A 805 4.95 -21.82 26.76
N LYS A 806 6.05 -21.18 27.19
CA LYS A 806 6.51 -21.24 28.58
C LYS A 806 5.51 -20.61 29.55
N MET A 807 4.87 -19.51 29.12
CA MET A 807 3.88 -18.81 29.95
C MET A 807 2.43 -19.14 29.58
N ASN A 808 2.19 -19.98 28.56
CA ASN A 808 0.85 -20.24 28.02
C ASN A 808 0.10 -18.95 27.64
N LEU A 809 0.76 -18.02 26.94
CA LEU A 809 0.16 -16.76 26.48
C LEU A 809 0.09 -16.67 24.96
N LEU A 810 -0.97 -16.03 24.48
CA LEU A 810 -1.21 -15.72 23.07
C LEU A 810 -1.47 -14.22 22.94
N LEU A 811 -0.70 -13.54 22.10
CA LEU A 811 -1.00 -12.19 21.63
C LEU A 811 -1.80 -12.28 20.35
N VAL A 812 -2.82 -11.43 20.27
CA VAL A 812 -3.65 -11.30 19.08
C VAL A 812 -3.93 -9.83 18.82
N ALA A 813 -3.69 -9.38 17.59
CA ALA A 813 -3.94 -8.02 17.17
C ALA A 813 -5.15 -7.89 16.24
N GLU A 814 -5.82 -6.75 16.35
CA GLU A 814 -6.84 -6.24 15.45
C GLU A 814 -6.33 -4.92 14.84
N SER A 815 -5.43 -5.01 13.87
CA SER A 815 -4.66 -3.86 13.40
C SER A 815 -5.51 -2.81 12.68
N LEU A 816 -6.68 -3.17 12.16
CA LEU A 816 -7.53 -2.27 11.36
C LEU A 816 -8.78 -1.77 12.13
N VAL A 817 -8.84 -1.99 13.44
CA VAL A 817 -9.91 -1.51 14.31
C VAL A 817 -9.92 0.03 14.38
N ASN A 818 -11.10 0.64 14.61
CA ASN A 818 -11.29 2.09 14.81
C ASN A 818 -10.53 2.98 13.79
N HIS A 819 -10.84 2.91 12.51
CA HIS A 819 -10.09 3.65 11.48
C HIS A 819 -8.59 3.36 11.48
N GLU A 820 -8.22 2.08 11.59
CA GLU A 820 -6.82 1.65 11.60
C GLU A 820 -5.99 2.15 12.81
N ASP A 821 -6.60 2.52 13.93
CA ASP A 821 -5.84 2.83 15.16
C ASP A 821 -5.14 1.59 15.74
N GLY A 822 -5.71 0.41 15.50
CA GLY A 822 -5.15 -0.86 15.94
C GLY A 822 -5.35 -1.15 17.43
N ARG A 823 -5.26 -2.44 17.79
CA ARG A 823 -5.39 -2.93 19.16
C ARG A 823 -4.72 -4.28 19.32
N VAL A 824 -4.14 -4.54 20.49
CA VAL A 824 -3.58 -5.86 20.85
C VAL A 824 -4.25 -6.41 22.09
N HIS A 825 -4.50 -7.71 22.10
CA HIS A 825 -5.09 -8.48 23.20
C HIS A 825 -4.12 -9.55 23.67
N VAL A 826 -4.02 -9.72 24.99
CA VAL A 826 -3.29 -10.82 25.63
C VAL A 826 -4.30 -11.85 26.13
N ILE A 827 -4.13 -13.11 25.70
CA ILE A 827 -5.04 -14.22 26.01
C ILE A 827 -4.26 -15.35 26.70
N ALA A 828 -4.77 -15.82 27.84
CA ALA A 828 -4.21 -16.97 28.54
C ALA A 828 -4.70 -18.30 27.93
N LEU A 829 -3.76 -19.12 27.45
CA LEU A 829 -4.02 -20.42 26.82
C LEU A 829 -4.37 -21.53 27.82
N SER A 830 -4.22 -21.30 29.13
CA SER A 830 -4.61 -22.24 30.18
C SER A 830 -6.12 -22.57 30.19
N SER A 831 -6.93 -21.76 29.52
CA SER A 831 -8.38 -21.94 29.37
C SER A 831 -8.80 -22.78 28.15
N VAL A 832 -7.87 -23.08 27.23
CA VAL A 832 -8.17 -23.80 25.98
C VAL A 832 -8.60 -25.25 26.27
N GLY A 833 -9.80 -25.62 25.81
CA GLY A 833 -10.37 -26.96 25.99
C GLY A 833 -11.21 -27.16 27.27
N THR A 834 -11.45 -26.11 28.07
CA THR A 834 -12.26 -26.22 29.31
C THR A 834 -13.74 -25.83 29.15
N TYR A 835 -14.16 -25.28 28.00
CA TYR A 835 -15.52 -24.81 27.77
C TYR A 835 -16.08 -25.23 26.40
N ASP A 836 -17.31 -25.74 26.37
CA ASP A 836 -18.01 -26.26 25.18
C ASP A 836 -18.82 -25.18 24.40
N ALA A 837 -18.57 -23.89 24.65
CA ALA A 837 -19.32 -22.78 24.04
C ALA A 837 -18.41 -21.59 23.67
N PRO A 838 -18.76 -20.77 22.66
CA PRO A 838 -18.00 -19.59 22.27
C PRO A 838 -18.12 -18.52 23.36
N HIS A 839 -17.20 -18.52 24.32
CA HIS A 839 -17.10 -17.46 25.31
C HIS A 839 -16.45 -16.22 24.68
N GLN A 840 -17.03 -15.05 24.99
CA GLN A 840 -16.32 -13.78 24.96
C GLN A 840 -15.02 -13.94 25.77
N ILE A 841 -13.93 -13.40 25.23
CA ILE A 841 -12.56 -13.58 25.73
C ILE A 841 -12.51 -13.45 27.27
N PRO A 842 -11.99 -14.45 28.01
CA PRO A 842 -11.79 -14.31 29.45
C PRO A 842 -10.72 -13.24 29.71
N GLN A 843 -11.03 -12.23 30.54
CA GLN A 843 -10.15 -11.12 30.98
C GLN A 843 -8.94 -10.86 30.06
N SER A 844 -9.17 -10.43 28.82
CA SER A 844 -8.08 -9.95 27.97
C SER A 844 -7.59 -8.62 28.50
N VAL A 845 -6.29 -8.53 28.81
CA VAL A 845 -5.63 -7.23 28.92
C VAL A 845 -5.46 -6.72 27.49
N CYS A 846 -6.10 -5.60 27.21
CA CYS A 846 -5.98 -4.93 25.94
C CYS A 846 -4.90 -3.85 26.02
N TYR A 847 -4.30 -3.51 24.89
CA TYR A 847 -3.37 -2.40 24.72
C TYR A 847 -3.82 -1.56 23.52
N ASP A 848 -3.94 -0.25 23.73
CA ASP A 848 -4.19 0.76 22.71
C ASP A 848 -3.16 1.89 22.83
N ASN A 849 -3.03 2.69 21.76
CA ASN A 849 -2.27 3.94 21.80
C ASN A 849 -3.18 5.11 21.42
N PRO A 850 -3.78 5.81 22.40
CA PRO A 850 -4.71 6.91 22.10
C PRO A 850 -4.01 8.17 21.54
N MET A 851 -2.67 8.20 21.48
CA MET A 851 -1.91 9.37 21.03
C MET A 851 -1.68 9.41 19.51
N VAL A 852 -1.83 8.29 18.81
CA VAL A 852 -1.60 8.19 17.36
C VAL A 852 -2.79 7.49 16.72
N THR A 853 -3.36 8.12 15.68
CA THR A 853 -4.49 7.54 14.93
C THR A 853 -4.00 6.95 13.62
N ARG A 854 -4.73 5.97 13.07
CA ARG A 854 -4.42 5.31 11.78
C ARG A 854 -3.00 4.72 11.74
N SER A 855 -2.58 4.16 12.86
CA SER A 855 -1.22 3.69 13.12
C SER A 855 -1.05 2.19 12.77
N ARG A 856 -2.15 1.46 12.67
CA ARG A 856 -2.19 -0.01 12.51
C ARG A 856 -1.41 -0.71 13.62
N LEU A 857 -1.60 -0.25 14.86
CA LEU A 857 -0.96 -0.85 16.02
C LEU A 857 -1.27 -2.35 16.09
N GLY A 858 -0.23 -3.17 16.26
CA GLY A 858 -0.32 -4.62 16.27
C GLY A 858 -0.15 -5.27 14.90
N SER A 859 0.36 -4.54 13.90
CA SER A 859 0.73 -5.13 12.61
C SER A 859 1.76 -6.24 12.74
N ASN A 860 2.68 -6.11 13.71
CA ASN A 860 3.45 -7.23 14.25
C ASN A 860 3.46 -7.18 15.78
N VAL A 861 3.43 -8.37 16.39
CA VAL A 861 3.60 -8.57 17.83
C VAL A 861 4.69 -9.61 18.07
N HIS A 862 5.49 -9.43 19.10
CA HIS A 862 6.62 -10.31 19.41
C HIS A 862 6.88 -10.39 20.92
N PHE A 863 7.35 -11.54 21.40
CA PHE A 863 7.76 -11.74 22.79
C PHE A 863 9.28 -11.89 22.88
N THR A 864 9.91 -11.20 23.83
CA THR A 864 11.32 -11.38 24.16
C THR A 864 11.60 -10.89 25.58
N ASP A 865 12.69 -11.35 26.21
CA ASP A 865 13.23 -10.73 27.43
C ASP A 865 14.32 -9.73 26.98
N PHE A 866 13.94 -8.49 26.75
CA PHE A 866 14.81 -7.47 26.17
C PHE A 866 15.66 -6.78 27.23
N ASP A 867 15.11 -6.49 28.41
CA ASP A 867 15.84 -5.83 29.50
C ASP A 867 16.66 -6.80 30.39
N ASN A 868 16.55 -8.10 30.12
CA ASN A 868 17.25 -9.20 30.79
C ASN A 868 16.88 -9.30 32.29
N ASP A 869 15.63 -8.99 32.63
CA ASP A 869 15.08 -9.13 33.98
C ASP A 869 14.46 -10.52 34.26
N ARG A 870 14.51 -11.43 33.27
CA ARG A 870 13.90 -12.78 33.26
C ARG A 870 12.38 -12.78 33.20
N ARG A 871 11.76 -11.65 32.90
CA ARG A 871 10.36 -11.52 32.51
C ARG A 871 10.30 -11.30 31.01
N LEU A 872 9.14 -11.59 30.45
CA LEU A 872 8.93 -11.36 29.03
C LEU A 872 8.34 -9.97 28.82
N ASP A 873 8.93 -9.30 27.86
CA ASP A 873 8.45 -8.09 27.26
C ASP A 873 7.61 -8.40 26.02
N MET A 874 6.66 -7.52 25.77
CA MET A 874 5.88 -7.48 24.56
C MET A 874 6.40 -6.34 23.68
N ILE A 875 6.69 -6.68 22.42
CA ILE A 875 6.95 -5.72 21.36
C ILE A 875 5.71 -5.62 20.49
N VAL A 876 5.23 -4.40 20.27
CA VAL A 876 4.12 -4.14 19.35
C VAL A 876 4.56 -3.07 18.36
N SER A 877 4.44 -3.38 17.06
CA SER A 877 4.73 -2.42 16.01
C SER A 877 3.50 -1.77 15.41
N SER A 878 3.75 -0.61 14.83
CA SER A 878 2.84 0.24 14.09
C SER A 878 3.48 0.47 12.72
N ASP A 879 3.07 -0.30 11.70
CA ASP A 879 3.68 -0.21 10.35
C ASP A 879 3.25 1.06 9.60
N HIS A 880 2.25 1.76 10.14
CA HIS A 880 1.67 3.00 9.63
C HIS A 880 1.63 4.06 10.75
N GLY A 881 1.49 5.35 10.41
CA GLY A 881 1.50 6.43 11.41
C GLY A 881 0.61 7.63 11.10
N GLY A 882 -0.21 7.54 10.04
CA GLY A 882 -0.80 8.74 9.43
C GLY A 882 0.28 9.72 8.92
N VAL A 883 -0.13 10.74 8.17
CA VAL A 883 0.80 11.70 7.55
C VAL A 883 1.25 12.80 8.55
N SER A 884 0.79 12.72 9.81
CA SER A 884 1.29 13.55 10.90
C SER A 884 2.64 13.01 11.36
N PHE A 885 3.55 13.90 11.74
CA PHE A 885 4.98 13.67 12.07
C PHE A 885 5.31 12.56 13.10
N SER A 886 4.33 11.81 13.61
CA SER A 886 4.53 10.52 14.27
C SER A 886 4.74 9.44 13.22
N GLY A 887 5.97 9.27 12.73
CA GLY A 887 6.34 8.14 11.88
C GLY A 887 6.02 6.77 12.52
N PRO A 888 6.24 5.66 11.79
CA PRO A 888 6.06 4.32 12.34
C PRO A 888 6.86 4.15 13.63
N TYR A 889 6.25 3.48 14.61
CA TYR A 889 6.83 3.32 15.95
C TYR A 889 6.73 1.89 16.47
N ILE A 890 7.59 1.59 17.44
CA ILE A 890 7.56 0.35 18.20
C ILE A 890 7.31 0.67 19.66
N LEU A 891 6.34 0.00 20.25
CA LEU A 891 6.09 -0.01 21.69
C LEU A 891 6.75 -1.23 22.31
N LEU A 892 7.50 -0.99 23.36
CA LEU A 892 7.97 -2.01 24.28
C LEU A 892 7.26 -1.84 25.61
N ASP A 893 6.73 -2.94 26.12
CA ASP A 893 5.94 -2.97 27.35
C ASP A 893 6.19 -4.29 28.10
N THR A 894 6.32 -4.23 29.42
CA THR A 894 6.42 -5.43 30.26
C THR A 894 5.07 -6.13 30.34
N VAL A 895 5.04 -7.46 30.17
CA VAL A 895 3.77 -8.21 30.21
C VAL A 895 3.28 -8.28 31.66
N VAL A 896 2.30 -7.44 32.01
CA VAL A 896 1.60 -7.52 33.30
C VAL A 896 0.58 -8.65 33.22
N SER A 897 0.93 -9.83 33.74
CA SER A 897 -0.07 -10.88 33.98
C SER A 897 -1.14 -10.32 34.93
N GLY A 898 -2.41 -10.41 34.53
CA GLY A 898 -3.55 -9.95 35.33
C GLY A 898 -3.40 -10.33 36.81
N SER A 899 -3.71 -9.36 37.68
CA SER A 899 -3.51 -9.38 39.12
C SER A 899 -3.87 -10.71 39.81
N GLY A 900 -2.87 -11.55 40.06
CA GLY A 900 -2.77 -12.23 41.35
C GLY A 900 -2.36 -11.18 42.37
N THR A 901 -3.18 -10.95 43.38
CA THR A 901 -2.92 -10.01 44.47
C THR A 901 -1.48 -10.16 44.99
N LYS A 902 -0.75 -9.05 45.06
CA LYS A 902 0.50 -8.95 45.81
C LYS A 902 0.26 -9.45 47.23
N THR A 903 0.85 -10.58 47.57
CA THR A 903 1.35 -10.82 48.93
C THR A 903 2.85 -10.95 48.80
N ASP A 904 3.54 -9.96 49.36
CA ASP A 904 4.96 -10.05 49.63
C ASP A 904 5.24 -11.32 50.46
N GLU A 905 6.34 -11.97 50.10
CA GLU A 905 7.26 -12.77 50.93
C GLU A 905 7.58 -14.17 50.40
N ALA A 906 8.87 -14.47 50.53
CA ALA A 906 9.51 -15.72 50.21
C ALA A 906 8.93 -16.88 51.02
N ASP A 907 8.55 -17.98 50.37
CA ASP A 907 8.97 -19.32 50.79
C ASP A 907 8.55 -20.42 49.80
N HIS A 908 9.34 -21.49 49.80
CA HIS A 908 9.01 -22.77 49.18
C HIS A 908 7.73 -23.38 49.79
N GLN A 909 6.76 -23.82 48.96
CA GLN A 909 6.15 -25.17 48.95
C GLN A 909 4.80 -25.22 48.22
N LEU A 910 4.52 -26.41 47.67
CA LEU A 910 3.30 -26.85 46.98
C LEU A 910 2.02 -26.67 47.81
N GLY A 911 0.90 -26.36 47.14
CA GLY A 911 -0.43 -26.73 47.62
C GLY A 911 -1.62 -25.89 47.13
N GLY A 912 -2.57 -26.55 46.45
CA GLY A 912 -4.00 -26.38 46.71
C GLY A 912 -4.76 -25.23 46.07
N LEU A 913 -5.51 -25.54 45.00
CA LEU A 913 -6.72 -24.82 44.59
C LEU A 913 -7.75 -24.76 45.72
N GLU A 914 -8.46 -23.63 45.85
CA GLU A 914 -9.92 -23.66 46.05
C GLU A 914 -10.57 -22.34 45.60
N ALA A 915 -11.64 -22.47 44.80
CA ALA A 915 -12.47 -21.38 44.32
C ALA A 915 -13.51 -20.98 45.38
N MET A 916 -13.77 -19.68 45.55
CA MET A 916 -14.96 -19.20 46.23
C MET A 916 -15.58 -18.00 45.51
N VAL A 917 -16.73 -18.28 44.92
CA VAL A 917 -17.74 -17.33 44.39
C VAL A 917 -18.48 -16.70 45.56
N ILE A 918 -18.86 -15.41 45.48
CA ILE A 918 -20.12 -14.78 46.00
C ILE A 918 -20.17 -13.27 45.58
N PRO A 919 -21.37 -12.67 45.38
CA PRO A 919 -21.62 -11.64 44.37
C PRO A 919 -21.86 -10.21 44.90
N SER A 920 -21.95 -9.29 43.93
CA SER A 920 -22.55 -7.93 43.89
C SER A 920 -23.17 -7.34 45.17
N THR A 921 -22.74 -6.11 45.50
CA THR A 921 -23.52 -4.87 45.80
C THR A 921 -22.46 -3.81 46.17
N GLY A 922 -22.47 -2.54 45.78
CA GLY A 922 -23.53 -1.60 45.47
C GLY A 922 -23.08 -0.23 46.02
N MET A 923 -22.97 0.78 45.15
CA MET A 923 -23.46 2.17 45.30
C MET A 923 -23.13 2.94 44.03
#